data_AF-A0A8S3X3R5-F1
#
_entry.id   AF-A0A8S3X3R5-F1
#
_cell.length_a   1.000
_cell.length_b   1.000
_cell.length_c   1.000
_cell.angle_alpha   90.00
_cell.angle_beta   90.00
_cell.angle_gamma   90.00
#
_symmetry.space_group_name_H-M   'P 1'
#
loop_
_entity.id
_entity.type
_entity.pdbx_description
1 polymer ?
#
loop_
_entity_poly.entity_id
_entity_poly.type
_entity_poly.pdbx_seq_one_letter_code
_entity_poly.pdbx_strand_id
1 'polypeptide(L)'
;MYIASMVDKTPTTRKTKNSNSRRSDTKVYYLKVNDKKERVCLKTFLETLGIKEWTIRYWLGEKTTIDNESEPSAVVATETKKESARKYLMALPKLPSHYCRQSTSKLYLEPIIQTKSQLYRLYVDYSVSRNEPVASRKVFEGVLFEENISLFQSKKDACDQCCAHKAGNMSDEQYIKHIELKDLARIEKTLDKEAARKGTIHALTADLQAVKLCPSLNASALYFKTKLAVHNFTIYNLGTNGVACYWFDETACDLKATTYASFLVDYLTKLLENDPKDVVLFTDGCTAQNRNNIVSNALLRLAMAKNIVITQKYLEKGHTQMEVDSVHSVIERKLKNREIFLPSQYATITKEARKVPSPYQVITPDHTFFKNFAHKDHLIYDSIRPGRGAGDRVVMDIRALRYSPSGTIDFKLHFVDDFVPLPRRPKNILSDSLIASYDKSRMVSVAMKTGLLMGFGAVFVVVGAIMVVYWPTIFLTQLQRMMTLSPTSRSFGIWRQIPIPMYLECYMFNITNVDEILAGKNVTLKVEQLGPYVYRESHTKENVTWNDNSTVTYYNERWWHFQPELSNGSLSDNITSINPIVATVAYVLRHQPIFLRVAVDVFMRMNHENLFLTANVSSWLFDGIEDPLFDIAAHFPDLPFPVPFDKFGWFYSRNGSQEYDGVFVINTGASDFSQLGNVEMWRNSNRTMYRDECGEVRGSTGELWAPELGQPEVVVFAPDICTYLTLPFSNPIAVEGIEGMQYASNDSIFDNGYRYPNKACYCDEIRDENCLPSGALNVSSCRFGAPAFVSLPHFTGMDPYYADKIDGLNPTDEYNFKLALEMYTGMPLMVQAQLQINLLVRHVSGITLNNQLPDADVLVPMFWFRQEVRIDENYARLARFALNLRDSMPYGFYALTAIGILLLVVGIVFLMRKLLKSPATAPILNETSVSDETQ
;
A
#
# COMPACT_ATOMS: atom_id res chain seq x y z
N MET A 1 -32.77 35.89 -39.05
CA MET A 1 -33.92 35.04 -38.64
C MET A 1 -34.57 34.33 -39.86
N TYR A 2 -33.78 33.81 -40.82
CA TYR A 2 -34.31 33.16 -42.03
C TYR A 2 -34.49 31.64 -41.85
N ILE A 3 -33.47 30.97 -41.31
CA ILE A 3 -33.40 29.50 -41.23
C ILE A 3 -34.46 28.94 -40.26
N ALA A 4 -34.77 29.64 -39.17
CA ALA A 4 -35.87 29.27 -38.27
C ALA A 4 -37.26 29.37 -38.93
N SER A 5 -37.49 30.34 -39.83
CA SER A 5 -38.77 30.47 -40.57
C SER A 5 -38.96 29.46 -41.70
N MET A 6 -37.96 28.60 -41.95
CA MET A 6 -37.96 27.55 -42.98
C MET A 6 -38.06 26.13 -42.39
N VAL A 7 -38.34 26.00 -41.09
CA VAL A 7 -38.52 24.71 -40.41
C VAL A 7 -39.77 24.71 -39.56
N ASP A 8 -40.76 23.91 -39.96
CA ASP A 8 -42.05 23.80 -39.27
C ASP A 8 -42.08 22.54 -38.39
N LYS A 9 -42.79 22.60 -37.25
CA LYS A 9 -43.01 21.47 -36.33
C LYS A 9 -44.39 20.87 -36.58
N THR A 10 -44.48 19.56 -36.78
CA THR A 10 -45.73 18.82 -36.99
C THR A 10 -45.91 17.69 -35.96
N PRO A 11 -47.13 17.44 -35.46
CA PRO A 11 -47.36 16.37 -34.48
C PRO A 11 -47.08 14.97 -35.04
N THR A 12 -46.57 14.08 -34.20
CA THR A 12 -46.17 12.72 -34.63
C THR A 12 -47.39 11.81 -34.83
N THR A 13 -47.72 11.48 -36.09
CA THR A 13 -48.93 10.72 -36.48
C THR A 13 -48.87 9.20 -36.25
N ARG A 14 -47.74 8.65 -35.78
CA ARG A 14 -47.64 7.25 -35.32
C ARG A 14 -47.04 7.20 -33.91
N LYS A 15 -47.83 6.79 -32.93
CA LYS A 15 -47.37 6.34 -31.62
C LYS A 15 -47.31 4.81 -31.63
N THR A 16 -46.13 4.22 -31.43
CA THR A 16 -45.99 2.78 -31.18
C THR A 16 -46.43 2.44 -29.76
N LYS A 17 -46.98 1.23 -29.55
CA LYS A 17 -47.37 0.71 -28.23
C LYS A 17 -46.15 0.38 -27.36
N ASN A 18 -45.45 1.42 -26.89
CA ASN A 18 -44.66 1.40 -25.64
C ASN A 18 -44.32 2.85 -25.26
N SER A 19 -44.78 3.27 -24.09
CA SER A 19 -44.66 4.64 -23.60
C SER A 19 -43.27 4.93 -23.04
N ASN A 20 -42.34 5.36 -23.91
CA ASN A 20 -41.23 6.27 -23.57
C ASN A 20 -40.45 6.78 -24.80
N SER A 21 -41.16 7.19 -25.86
CA SER A 21 -40.54 7.92 -26.97
C SER A 21 -40.36 9.40 -26.60
N ARG A 22 -39.11 9.87 -26.46
CA ARG A 22 -38.74 11.26 -26.14
C ARG A 22 -39.06 12.30 -27.25
N ARG A 23 -39.88 11.94 -28.25
CA ARG A 23 -40.14 12.78 -29.44
C ARG A 23 -41.63 13.13 -29.54
N SER A 24 -41.97 14.36 -29.14
CA SER A 24 -43.31 14.94 -29.32
C SER A 24 -43.61 15.26 -30.79
N ASP A 25 -42.63 15.86 -31.48
CA ASP A 25 -42.81 16.50 -32.78
C ASP A 25 -41.85 16.00 -33.86
N THR A 26 -42.29 16.11 -35.10
CA THR A 26 -41.49 15.93 -36.31
C THR A 26 -41.19 17.29 -36.94
N LYS A 27 -39.98 17.48 -37.47
CA LYS A 27 -39.58 18.73 -38.13
C LYS A 27 -39.64 18.54 -39.65
N VAL A 28 -40.20 19.53 -40.34
CA VAL A 28 -40.30 19.59 -41.79
C VAL A 28 -39.50 20.80 -42.29
N TYR A 29 -38.65 20.58 -43.30
CA TYR A 29 -37.67 21.56 -43.78
C TYR A 29 -38.08 22.08 -45.16
N TYR A 30 -37.87 23.37 -45.41
CA TYR A 30 -38.25 24.05 -46.64
C TYR A 30 -37.12 24.89 -47.21
N LEU A 31 -37.04 25.06 -48.52
CA LEU A 31 -36.18 26.07 -49.16
C LEU A 31 -37.04 26.97 -50.05
N LYS A 32 -36.62 28.22 -50.24
CA LYS A 32 -37.29 29.13 -51.18
C LYS A 32 -36.80 28.89 -52.60
N VAL A 33 -37.75 28.64 -53.51
CA VAL A 33 -37.52 28.63 -54.96
C VAL A 33 -38.56 29.56 -55.57
N ASN A 34 -38.12 30.58 -56.31
CA ASN A 34 -39.00 31.62 -56.89
C ASN A 34 -40.01 32.19 -55.86
N ASP A 35 -39.49 32.55 -54.69
CA ASP A 35 -40.20 33.01 -53.49
C ASP A 35 -41.24 32.08 -52.85
N LYS A 36 -41.51 30.90 -53.42
CA LYS A 36 -42.36 29.86 -52.81
C LYS A 36 -41.55 28.93 -51.91
N LYS A 37 -42.15 28.50 -50.79
CA LYS A 37 -41.57 27.49 -49.87
C LYS A 37 -41.76 26.09 -50.45
N GLU A 38 -40.68 25.47 -50.92
CA GLU A 38 -40.67 24.08 -51.38
C GLU A 38 -40.14 23.14 -50.30
N ARG A 39 -40.77 21.98 -50.10
CA ARG A 39 -40.41 21.02 -49.05
C ARG A 39 -39.19 20.19 -49.46
N VAL A 40 -38.19 20.11 -48.59
CA VAL A 40 -36.96 19.34 -48.82
C VAL A 40 -36.67 18.37 -47.67
N CYS A 41 -35.73 17.44 -47.88
CA CYS A 41 -35.22 16.59 -46.81
C CYS A 41 -34.16 17.34 -45.98
N LEU A 42 -33.90 16.86 -44.76
CA LEU A 42 -32.91 17.46 -43.85
C LEU A 42 -31.52 17.55 -44.51
N LYS A 43 -31.09 16.50 -45.25
CA LYS A 43 -29.76 16.47 -45.87
C LYS A 43 -29.58 17.60 -46.88
N THR A 44 -30.52 17.77 -47.82
CA THR A 44 -30.52 18.88 -48.79
C THR A 44 -30.59 20.23 -48.08
N PHE A 45 -31.43 20.39 -47.05
CA PHE A 45 -31.52 21.64 -46.29
C PHE A 45 -30.18 22.03 -45.62
N LEU A 46 -29.46 21.06 -45.05
CA LEU A 46 -28.15 21.28 -44.44
C LEU A 46 -27.06 21.59 -45.48
N GLU A 47 -26.99 20.80 -46.55
CA GLU A 47 -25.94 20.92 -47.58
C GLU A 47 -26.10 22.20 -48.41
N THR A 48 -27.33 22.57 -48.81
CA THR A 48 -27.59 23.79 -49.59
C THR A 48 -27.35 25.07 -48.77
N LEU A 49 -27.55 25.04 -47.44
CA LEU A 49 -27.31 26.19 -46.57
C LEU A 49 -25.91 26.20 -45.92
N GLY A 50 -25.11 25.15 -46.10
CA GLY A 50 -23.77 25.02 -45.50
C GLY A 50 -23.74 24.92 -43.97
N ILE A 51 -24.84 24.48 -43.34
CA ILE A 51 -25.00 24.45 -41.87
C ILE A 51 -24.99 23.02 -41.31
N LYS A 52 -24.76 22.89 -39.99
CA LYS A 52 -24.83 21.62 -39.26
C LYS A 52 -26.14 21.53 -38.47
N GLU A 53 -26.62 20.31 -38.23
CA GLU A 53 -27.94 20.07 -37.63
C GLU A 53 -28.11 20.73 -36.24
N TRP A 54 -27.05 20.77 -35.42
CA TRP A 54 -27.08 21.40 -34.10
C TRP A 54 -27.40 22.91 -34.17
N THR A 55 -27.00 23.60 -35.25
CA THR A 55 -27.27 25.02 -35.48
C THR A 55 -28.77 25.27 -35.64
N ILE A 56 -29.49 24.35 -36.31
CA ILE A 56 -30.96 24.41 -36.43
C ILE A 56 -31.63 24.21 -35.06
N ARG A 57 -31.15 23.26 -34.25
CA ARG A 57 -31.70 23.02 -32.90
C ARG A 57 -31.57 24.26 -32.02
N TYR A 58 -30.39 24.88 -32.02
CA TYR A 58 -30.10 26.11 -31.27
C TYR A 58 -31.01 27.28 -31.71
N TRP A 59 -31.18 27.51 -33.03
CA TRP A 59 -32.00 28.62 -33.54
C TRP A 59 -33.52 28.40 -33.46
N LEU A 60 -33.99 27.16 -33.28
CA LEU A 60 -35.40 26.86 -33.03
C LEU A 60 -35.81 27.03 -31.56
N GLY A 61 -34.94 27.62 -30.73
CA GLY A 61 -35.23 27.87 -29.32
C GLY A 61 -35.37 26.60 -28.48
N GLU A 62 -34.94 25.45 -29.01
CA GLU A 62 -34.82 24.22 -28.23
C GLU A 62 -33.63 24.38 -27.29
N LYS A 63 -33.90 24.99 -26.12
CA LYS A 63 -33.07 24.84 -24.95
C LYS A 63 -32.83 23.33 -24.76
N THR A 64 -31.59 22.89 -24.92
CA THR A 64 -31.11 21.82 -24.06
C THR A 64 -31.38 22.27 -22.64
N THR A 65 -32.18 21.50 -21.90
CA THR A 65 -32.30 21.60 -20.45
C THR A 65 -30.94 21.28 -19.84
N ILE A 66 -30.07 22.30 -19.83
CA ILE A 66 -29.13 22.51 -18.76
C ILE A 66 -30.00 23.06 -17.64
N ASP A 67 -30.63 22.15 -16.89
CA ASP A 67 -31.30 22.47 -15.66
C ASP A 67 -30.21 22.77 -14.63
N ASN A 68 -29.72 24.02 -14.68
CA ASN A 68 -28.92 24.62 -13.62
C ASN A 68 -29.84 24.90 -12.42
N GLU A 69 -30.30 23.84 -11.76
CA GLU A 69 -30.88 23.86 -10.42
C GLU A 69 -30.87 22.44 -9.85
N SER A 70 -29.67 21.96 -9.50
CA SER A 70 -29.45 20.82 -8.59
C SER A 70 -27.98 20.74 -8.16
N GLU A 71 -27.71 21.31 -6.97
CA GLU A 71 -26.70 20.90 -5.98
C GLU A 71 -25.17 20.89 -6.34
N PRO A 72 -24.28 20.95 -5.32
CA PRO A 72 -22.82 20.90 -5.53
C PRO A 72 -22.28 19.59 -6.15
N SER A 73 -23.08 18.53 -6.17
CA SER A 73 -22.65 17.15 -6.34
C SER A 73 -22.00 16.82 -7.69
N ALA A 74 -22.38 17.46 -8.80
CA ALA A 74 -21.87 17.09 -10.13
C ALA A 74 -20.41 17.56 -10.38
N VAL A 75 -20.02 18.69 -9.81
CA VAL A 75 -18.63 19.19 -9.88
C VAL A 75 -17.74 18.35 -8.97
N VAL A 76 -18.20 18.09 -7.74
CA VAL A 76 -17.53 17.22 -6.77
C VAL A 76 -17.34 15.80 -7.33
N ALA A 77 -18.37 15.21 -7.95
CA ALA A 77 -18.31 13.89 -8.60
C ALA A 77 -17.39 13.84 -9.84
N THR A 78 -17.03 14.98 -10.41
CA THR A 78 -16.06 15.07 -11.50
C THR A 78 -14.64 15.22 -10.97
N GLU A 79 -14.43 16.04 -9.93
CA GLU A 79 -13.11 16.29 -9.36
C GLU A 79 -12.60 15.09 -8.56
N THR A 80 -13.46 14.43 -7.77
CA THR A 80 -13.17 13.14 -7.11
C THR A 80 -12.72 12.04 -8.09
N LYS A 81 -13.27 12.01 -9.31
CA LYS A 81 -12.82 11.09 -10.38
C LYS A 81 -11.45 11.48 -10.93
N LYS A 82 -11.17 12.77 -11.13
CA LYS A 82 -9.81 13.23 -11.49
C LYS A 82 -8.80 12.90 -10.38
N GLU A 83 -9.19 13.04 -9.12
CA GLU A 83 -8.34 12.80 -7.97
C GLU A 83 -8.00 11.30 -7.82
N SER A 84 -8.97 10.41 -8.05
CA SER A 84 -8.73 8.96 -8.25
C SER A 84 -7.70 8.69 -9.37
N ALA A 85 -7.87 9.29 -10.54
CA ALA A 85 -6.91 9.16 -11.64
C ALA A 85 -5.51 9.71 -11.29
N ARG A 86 -5.44 10.84 -10.58
CA ARG A 86 -4.19 11.46 -10.09
C ARG A 86 -3.50 10.56 -9.06
N LYS A 87 -4.24 10.04 -8.07
CA LYS A 87 -3.76 9.11 -7.02
C LYS A 87 -3.12 7.87 -7.66
N TYR A 88 -3.78 7.27 -8.64
CA TYR A 88 -3.23 6.14 -9.41
C TYR A 88 -1.94 6.53 -10.16
N LEU A 89 -1.95 7.63 -10.92
CA LEU A 89 -0.78 8.08 -11.68
C LEU A 89 0.41 8.52 -10.79
N MET A 90 0.15 8.92 -9.55
CA MET A 90 1.17 9.21 -8.54
C MET A 90 1.74 7.95 -7.89
N ALA A 91 0.96 6.88 -7.77
CA ALA A 91 1.40 5.59 -7.23
C ALA A 91 2.26 4.75 -8.20
N LEU A 92 2.29 5.08 -9.49
CA LEU A 92 3.16 4.43 -10.47
C LEU A 92 4.61 4.94 -10.34
N PRO A 93 5.64 4.07 -10.44
CA PRO A 93 7.04 4.48 -10.49
C PRO A 93 7.29 5.28 -11.78
N LYS A 94 8.02 6.38 -11.65
CA LYS A 94 8.31 7.34 -12.73
C LYS A 94 9.81 7.39 -12.97
N LEU A 95 10.20 7.16 -14.22
CA LEU A 95 11.56 7.40 -14.68
C LEU A 95 11.74 8.92 -14.91
N PRO A 96 12.72 9.56 -14.27
CA PRO A 96 13.02 10.96 -14.55
C PRO A 96 13.61 11.11 -15.95
N SER A 97 13.52 12.31 -16.51
CA SER A 97 13.86 12.56 -17.91
C SER A 97 15.36 12.41 -18.27
N HIS A 98 16.26 12.20 -17.30
CA HIS A 98 17.68 11.94 -17.60
C HIS A 98 17.89 10.62 -18.34
N TYR A 99 16.94 9.67 -18.27
CA TYR A 99 16.92 8.47 -19.11
C TYR A 99 16.47 8.72 -20.57
N CYS A 100 16.00 9.93 -20.92
CA CYS A 100 15.60 10.33 -22.27
C CYS A 100 16.08 11.75 -22.62
N ARG A 101 17.33 11.86 -23.09
CA ARG A 101 17.95 13.06 -23.72
C ARG A 101 17.53 14.41 -23.07
N GLN A 102 18.18 14.68 -21.94
CA GLN A 102 18.32 15.94 -21.17
C GLN A 102 17.80 17.26 -21.81
N SER A 103 16.48 17.47 -21.91
CA SER A 103 15.88 18.82 -22.03
C SER A 103 14.35 18.89 -21.78
N THR A 104 13.76 18.01 -20.96
CA THR A 104 12.32 18.10 -20.63
C THR A 104 12.04 17.86 -19.15
N SER A 105 11.04 18.55 -18.59
CA SER A 105 10.48 18.31 -17.25
C SER A 105 9.50 17.13 -17.23
N LYS A 106 9.51 16.30 -18.29
CA LYS A 106 8.49 15.28 -18.53
C LYS A 106 8.81 13.99 -17.80
N LEU A 107 7.83 13.45 -17.07
CA LEU A 107 7.97 12.21 -16.33
C LEU A 107 7.51 11.03 -17.20
N TYR A 108 8.32 9.98 -17.27
CA TYR A 108 8.04 8.82 -18.12
C TYR A 108 7.64 7.61 -17.26
N LEU A 109 6.50 6.99 -17.58
CA LEU A 109 6.12 5.70 -17.01
C LEU A 109 6.99 4.59 -17.60
N GLU A 110 7.23 3.53 -16.82
CA GLU A 110 8.13 2.45 -17.19
C GLU A 110 7.76 1.76 -18.53
N PRO A 111 8.75 1.22 -19.29
CA PRO A 111 8.54 0.66 -20.63
C PRO A 111 7.63 -0.58 -20.71
N ILE A 112 7.20 -1.14 -19.58
CA ILE A 112 6.32 -2.32 -19.52
C ILE A 112 4.88 -1.94 -19.95
N ILE A 113 4.47 -0.68 -19.75
CA ILE A 113 3.16 -0.17 -20.19
C ILE A 113 3.32 0.46 -21.58
N GLN A 114 2.91 -0.26 -22.62
CA GLN A 114 3.23 0.10 -24.00
C GLN A 114 2.20 1.04 -24.64
N THR A 115 0.96 1.08 -24.15
CA THR A 115 -0.13 1.87 -24.76
C THR A 115 -1.01 2.58 -23.73
N LYS A 116 -1.58 3.73 -24.10
CA LYS A 116 -2.52 4.46 -23.22
C LYS A 116 -3.77 3.64 -22.91
N SER A 117 -4.20 2.79 -23.85
CA SER A 117 -5.31 1.86 -23.65
C SER A 117 -5.00 0.80 -22.58
N GLN A 118 -3.77 0.28 -22.54
CA GLN A 118 -3.31 -0.65 -21.49
C GLN A 118 -3.21 0.06 -20.14
N LEU A 119 -2.63 1.27 -20.10
CA LEU A 119 -2.56 2.09 -18.89
C LEU A 119 -3.95 2.37 -18.30
N TYR A 120 -4.93 2.69 -19.14
CA TYR A 120 -6.31 2.94 -18.73
C TYR A 120 -7.02 1.68 -18.23
N ARG A 121 -6.78 0.50 -18.81
CA ARG A 121 -7.31 -0.77 -18.27
C ARG A 121 -6.78 -1.03 -16.87
N LEU A 122 -5.47 -0.94 -16.67
CA LEU A 122 -4.84 -1.10 -15.36
C LEU A 122 -5.37 -0.09 -14.32
N TYR A 123 -5.69 1.15 -14.75
CA TYR A 123 -6.37 2.13 -13.89
C TYR A 123 -7.78 1.71 -13.50
N VAL A 124 -8.59 1.20 -14.44
CA VAL A 124 -9.94 0.69 -14.16
C VAL A 124 -9.87 -0.48 -13.20
N ASP A 125 -9.00 -1.46 -13.45
CA ASP A 125 -8.84 -2.66 -12.61
C ASP A 125 -8.36 -2.27 -11.19
N TYR A 126 -7.42 -1.33 -11.08
CA TYR A 126 -6.95 -0.76 -9.81
C TYR A 126 -8.06 -0.05 -9.04
N SER A 127 -8.89 0.73 -9.73
CA SER A 127 -9.95 1.52 -9.10
C SER A 127 -11.09 0.62 -8.63
N VAL A 128 -11.51 -0.34 -9.46
CA VAL A 128 -12.56 -1.32 -9.13
C VAL A 128 -12.13 -2.20 -7.95
N SER A 129 -10.88 -2.69 -7.93
CA SER A 129 -10.36 -3.50 -6.82
C SER A 129 -10.17 -2.73 -5.50
N ARG A 130 -10.35 -1.41 -5.50
CA ARG A 130 -10.28 -0.53 -4.32
C ARG A 130 -11.56 0.25 -4.05
N ASN A 131 -12.63 -0.06 -4.78
CA ASN A 131 -13.92 0.64 -4.75
C ASN A 131 -13.80 2.18 -4.97
N GLU A 132 -12.79 2.61 -5.73
CA GLU A 132 -12.54 4.03 -6.05
C GLU A 132 -13.30 4.47 -7.32
N PRO A 133 -13.76 5.74 -7.39
CA PRO A 133 -14.57 6.21 -8.52
C PRO A 133 -13.75 6.28 -9.82
N VAL A 134 -14.25 5.62 -10.87
CA VAL A 134 -13.57 5.51 -12.17
C VAL A 134 -13.79 6.76 -13.04
N ALA A 135 -12.70 7.43 -13.42
CA ALA A 135 -12.71 8.48 -14.43
C ALA A 135 -12.89 7.91 -15.85
N SER A 136 -13.65 8.60 -16.71
CA SER A 136 -13.72 8.23 -18.13
C SER A 136 -12.35 8.39 -18.80
N ARG A 137 -12.09 7.61 -19.85
CA ARG A 137 -10.82 7.67 -20.62
C ARG A 137 -10.41 9.08 -21.02
N LYS A 138 -11.34 9.95 -21.41
CA LYS A 138 -11.05 11.34 -21.78
C LYS A 138 -10.57 12.18 -20.60
N VAL A 139 -11.15 11.97 -19.42
CA VAL A 139 -10.73 12.63 -18.17
C VAL A 139 -9.37 12.09 -17.72
N PHE A 140 -9.19 10.77 -17.74
CA PHE A 140 -7.91 10.12 -17.41
C PHE A 140 -6.76 10.58 -18.32
N GLU A 141 -6.97 10.64 -19.64
CA GLU A 141 -5.95 11.16 -20.57
C GLU A 141 -5.74 12.68 -20.43
N GLY A 142 -6.71 13.42 -19.87
CA GLY A 142 -6.56 14.82 -19.46
C GLY A 142 -5.65 14.98 -18.24
N VAL A 143 -5.90 14.23 -17.16
CA VAL A 143 -5.03 14.24 -15.97
C VAL A 143 -3.61 13.80 -16.33
N LEU A 144 -3.43 12.81 -17.21
CA LEU A 144 -2.11 12.42 -17.72
C LEU A 144 -1.34 13.59 -18.37
N PHE A 145 -2.06 14.49 -19.05
CA PHE A 145 -1.49 15.69 -19.67
C PHE A 145 -1.21 16.80 -18.64
N GLU A 146 -2.14 17.05 -17.71
CA GLU A 146 -1.99 18.00 -16.60
C GLU A 146 -0.74 17.68 -15.74
N GLU A 147 -0.53 16.41 -15.40
CA GLU A 147 0.62 15.95 -14.59
C GLU A 147 1.94 15.86 -15.39
N ASN A 148 1.95 16.23 -16.67
CA ASN A 148 3.09 16.12 -17.58
C ASN A 148 3.70 14.69 -17.64
N ILE A 149 2.85 13.66 -17.55
CA ILE A 149 3.24 12.25 -17.60
C ILE A 149 3.12 11.73 -19.04
N SER A 150 4.04 10.86 -19.45
CA SER A 150 4.00 10.18 -20.75
C SER A 150 4.37 8.71 -20.61
N LEU A 151 3.84 7.88 -21.50
CA LEU A 151 4.42 6.56 -21.71
C LEU A 151 5.81 6.70 -22.32
N PHE A 152 6.73 5.84 -21.89
CA PHE A 152 8.04 5.69 -22.53
C PHE A 152 7.87 5.08 -23.92
N GLN A 153 8.04 5.90 -24.95
CA GLN A 153 8.21 5.43 -26.33
C GLN A 153 9.66 5.63 -26.73
N SER A 154 10.33 4.59 -27.19
CA SER A 154 11.63 4.72 -27.82
C SER A 154 11.48 5.52 -29.13
N LYS A 155 11.78 6.82 -29.07
CA LYS A 155 11.93 7.64 -30.27
C LYS A 155 13.13 7.10 -31.06
N LYS A 156 12.85 6.29 -32.08
CA LYS A 156 13.85 5.97 -33.11
C LYS A 156 14.33 7.29 -33.73
N ASP A 157 15.63 7.41 -33.95
CA ASP A 157 16.31 8.63 -34.37
C ASP A 157 15.83 9.15 -35.74
N ALA A 158 14.79 9.98 -35.71
CA ALA A 158 14.43 10.84 -36.83
C ALA A 158 15.21 12.15 -36.72
N CYS A 159 15.87 12.57 -37.79
CA CYS A 159 16.58 13.84 -37.82
C CYS A 159 15.61 15.04 -37.79
N ASP A 160 15.74 15.88 -36.77
CA ASP A 160 14.90 17.08 -36.57
C ASP A 160 14.87 17.99 -37.80
N GLN A 161 16.00 18.14 -38.51
CA GLN A 161 16.09 18.96 -39.72
C GLN A 161 15.36 18.33 -40.92
N CYS A 162 15.41 17.00 -41.06
CA CYS A 162 14.62 16.29 -42.08
C CYS A 162 13.12 16.30 -41.75
N CYS A 163 12.75 16.26 -40.47
CA CYS A 163 11.38 16.46 -40.02
C CYS A 163 10.90 17.89 -40.24
N ALA A 164 11.74 18.89 -40.00
CA ALA A 164 11.44 20.30 -40.23
C ALA A 164 11.18 20.59 -41.72
N HIS A 165 12.05 20.10 -42.63
CA HIS A 165 11.83 20.24 -44.07
C HIS A 165 10.54 19.51 -44.53
N LYS A 166 10.29 18.27 -44.08
CA LYS A 166 9.02 17.57 -44.34
C LYS A 166 7.77 18.29 -43.81
N ALA A 167 7.93 19.14 -42.80
CA ALA A 167 6.86 19.96 -42.22
C ALA A 167 6.79 21.38 -42.80
N GLY A 168 7.61 21.73 -43.80
CA GLY A 168 7.66 23.05 -44.42
C GLY A 168 8.41 24.14 -43.63
N ASN A 169 9.12 23.77 -42.55
CA ASN A 169 9.78 24.69 -41.62
C ASN A 169 11.28 24.92 -41.92
N MET A 170 11.77 24.51 -43.11
CA MET A 170 13.18 24.62 -43.52
C MET A 170 13.25 24.77 -45.04
N SER A 171 14.13 25.66 -45.53
CA SER A 171 14.34 25.87 -46.96
C SER A 171 15.12 24.73 -47.62
N ASP A 172 14.89 24.53 -48.91
CA ASP A 172 15.52 23.46 -49.69
C ASP A 172 17.04 23.57 -49.68
N GLU A 173 17.61 24.78 -49.75
CA GLU A 173 19.05 25.04 -49.66
C GLU A 173 19.66 24.56 -48.32
N GLN A 174 18.97 24.81 -47.20
CA GLN A 174 19.41 24.35 -45.88
C GLN A 174 19.32 22.83 -45.76
N TYR A 175 18.27 22.23 -46.35
CA TYR A 175 18.09 20.78 -46.37
C TYR A 175 19.12 20.08 -47.26
N ILE A 176 19.41 20.60 -48.46
CA ILE A 176 20.44 20.07 -49.36
C ILE A 176 21.81 20.09 -48.66
N LYS A 177 22.21 21.23 -48.09
CA LYS A 177 23.48 21.35 -47.36
C LYS A 177 23.60 20.39 -46.17
N HIS A 178 22.50 20.14 -45.46
CA HIS A 178 22.43 19.12 -44.40
C HIS A 178 22.62 17.70 -44.95
N ILE A 179 21.97 17.38 -46.06
CA ILE A 179 22.08 16.09 -46.74
C ILE A 179 23.51 15.84 -47.26
N GLU A 180 24.16 16.86 -47.84
CA GLU A 180 25.56 16.81 -48.29
C GLU A 180 26.52 16.55 -47.13
N LEU A 181 26.43 17.34 -46.04
CA LEU A 181 27.27 17.13 -44.84
C LEU A 181 27.09 15.74 -44.23
N LYS A 182 25.87 15.21 -44.25
CA LYS A 182 25.53 13.86 -43.81
C LYS A 182 26.16 12.77 -44.71
N ASP A 183 26.19 12.95 -46.03
CA ASP A 183 26.81 11.96 -46.93
C ASP A 183 28.34 12.06 -46.92
N LEU A 184 28.93 13.25 -46.76
CA LEU A 184 30.37 13.43 -46.52
C LEU A 184 30.84 12.70 -45.25
N ALA A 185 30.10 12.81 -44.14
CA ALA A 185 30.39 12.08 -42.90
C ALA A 185 30.35 10.55 -43.07
N ARG A 186 29.50 10.04 -43.98
CA ARG A 186 29.40 8.61 -44.31
C ARG A 186 30.54 8.14 -45.20
N ILE A 187 30.96 8.96 -46.16
CA ILE A 187 32.15 8.69 -46.99
C ILE A 187 33.37 8.57 -46.09
N GLU A 188 33.60 9.53 -45.19
CA GLU A 188 34.75 9.48 -44.26
C GLU A 188 34.72 8.23 -43.35
N LYS A 189 33.57 7.89 -42.76
CA LYS A 189 33.41 6.65 -41.98
C LYS A 189 33.67 5.39 -42.81
N THR A 190 33.34 5.40 -44.11
CA THR A 190 33.60 4.28 -45.01
C THR A 190 35.10 4.15 -45.30
N LEU A 191 35.80 5.26 -45.52
CA LEU A 191 37.25 5.30 -45.71
C LEU A 191 38.00 4.81 -44.44
N ASP A 192 37.63 5.27 -43.24
CA ASP A 192 38.21 4.79 -41.99
C ASP A 192 37.97 3.28 -41.79
N LYS A 193 36.78 2.79 -42.16
CA LYS A 193 36.41 1.37 -42.09
C LYS A 193 37.20 0.50 -43.07
N GLU A 194 37.50 1.01 -44.27
CA GLU A 194 38.40 0.34 -45.20
C GLU A 194 39.85 0.34 -44.72
N ALA A 195 40.33 1.45 -44.18
CA ALA A 195 41.66 1.56 -43.58
C ALA A 195 41.83 0.55 -42.42
N ALA A 196 40.82 0.42 -41.55
CA ALA A 196 40.81 -0.56 -40.48
C ALA A 196 40.77 -2.03 -40.99
N ARG A 197 40.05 -2.31 -42.08
CA ARG A 197 40.06 -3.64 -42.72
C ARG A 197 41.40 -3.95 -43.40
N LYS A 198 42.10 -2.94 -43.91
CA LYS A 198 43.48 -3.03 -44.42
C LYS A 198 44.52 -3.08 -43.29
N GLY A 199 44.09 -2.97 -42.02
CA GLY A 199 44.93 -3.12 -40.84
C GLY A 199 45.82 -1.91 -40.51
N THR A 200 45.60 -0.75 -41.15
CA THR A 200 46.45 0.44 -40.95
C THR A 200 46.10 1.25 -39.70
N ILE A 201 44.83 1.22 -39.27
CA ILE A 201 44.30 1.93 -38.09
C ILE A 201 43.30 1.06 -37.34
N HIS A 202 42.97 1.42 -36.10
CA HIS A 202 41.81 0.86 -35.38
C HIS A 202 40.61 1.78 -35.51
N ALA A 203 39.62 1.42 -36.34
CA ALA A 203 38.35 2.16 -36.41
C ALA A 203 37.28 1.50 -35.50
N LEU A 204 36.73 2.27 -34.57
CA LEU A 204 35.79 1.82 -33.54
C LEU A 204 34.50 2.64 -33.56
N THR A 205 33.40 2.05 -33.08
CA THR A 205 32.14 2.74 -32.77
C THR A 205 31.73 2.43 -31.34
N ALA A 206 31.21 3.40 -30.59
CA ALA A 206 30.76 3.20 -29.21
C ALA A 206 29.45 3.95 -28.89
N ASP A 207 28.52 3.27 -28.22
CA ASP A 207 27.23 3.84 -27.79
C ASP A 207 26.64 3.15 -26.54
N LEU A 208 25.77 3.87 -25.82
CA LEU A 208 25.06 3.40 -24.63
C LEU A 208 23.66 2.89 -24.99
N GLN A 209 23.40 1.61 -24.72
CA GLN A 209 22.09 1.02 -24.96
C GLN A 209 21.00 1.66 -24.08
N ALA A 210 19.79 1.78 -24.64
CA ALA A 210 18.60 2.18 -23.89
C ALA A 210 18.42 1.34 -22.61
N VAL A 211 18.22 2.02 -21.48
CA VAL A 211 18.16 1.45 -20.11
C VAL A 211 17.25 0.22 -20.01
N LYS A 212 17.70 -0.79 -19.27
CA LYS A 212 16.93 -1.99 -18.90
C LYS A 212 16.58 -1.93 -17.41
N LEU A 213 15.53 -2.63 -16.99
CA LEU A 213 15.04 -2.60 -15.61
C LEU A 213 15.04 -4.01 -15.02
N CYS A 214 15.55 -4.16 -13.79
CA CYS A 214 15.58 -5.45 -13.10
C CYS A 214 14.79 -5.39 -11.77
N PRO A 215 13.89 -6.34 -11.48
CA PRO A 215 13.47 -7.47 -12.32
C PRO A 215 12.51 -7.06 -13.46
N SER A 216 12.57 -7.78 -14.58
CA SER A 216 11.70 -7.64 -15.74
C SER A 216 10.84 -8.90 -15.91
N LEU A 217 9.65 -8.90 -15.29
CA LEU A 217 8.65 -9.98 -15.36
C LEU A 217 7.28 -9.40 -15.75
N ASN A 218 6.39 -10.23 -16.28
CA ASN A 218 5.03 -9.82 -16.69
C ASN A 218 4.01 -9.85 -15.52
N ALA A 219 4.45 -9.57 -14.29
CA ALA A 219 3.61 -9.63 -13.09
C ALA A 219 2.97 -8.26 -12.76
N SER A 220 1.66 -8.24 -12.53
CA SER A 220 0.91 -7.00 -12.20
C SER A 220 1.44 -6.28 -10.95
N ALA A 221 1.85 -7.04 -9.94
CA ALA A 221 2.45 -6.52 -8.71
C ALA A 221 3.78 -5.77 -8.93
N LEU A 222 4.46 -5.95 -10.07
CA LEU A 222 5.66 -5.18 -10.40
C LEU A 222 5.34 -3.79 -10.97
N TYR A 223 4.14 -3.50 -11.44
CA TYR A 223 3.82 -2.15 -11.98
C TYR A 223 3.91 -1.05 -10.92
N PHE A 224 3.88 -1.40 -9.63
CA PHE A 224 3.90 -0.47 -8.49
C PHE A 224 5.20 -0.56 -7.67
N LYS A 225 6.27 -1.13 -8.21
CA LYS A 225 7.57 -1.28 -7.55
C LYS A 225 8.70 -0.66 -8.37
N THR A 226 9.51 0.18 -7.72
CA THR A 226 10.78 0.67 -8.25
C THR A 226 11.69 -0.50 -8.62
N LYS A 227 12.31 -0.43 -9.80
CA LYS A 227 13.22 -1.46 -10.33
C LYS A 227 14.62 -0.88 -10.48
N LEU A 228 15.61 -1.75 -10.33
CA LEU A 228 17.01 -1.41 -10.50
C LEU A 228 17.29 -1.05 -11.97
N ALA A 229 17.87 0.13 -12.20
CA ALA A 229 18.32 0.53 -13.53
C ALA A 229 19.61 -0.21 -13.93
N VAL A 230 19.59 -0.88 -15.08
CA VAL A 230 20.72 -1.64 -15.63
C VAL A 230 21.08 -1.11 -17.03
N HIS A 231 22.37 -0.87 -17.23
CA HIS A 231 22.94 -0.21 -18.40
C HIS A 231 23.92 -1.13 -19.14
N ASN A 232 24.05 -0.91 -20.45
CA ASN A 232 25.01 -1.62 -21.30
C ASN A 232 25.72 -0.61 -22.22
N PHE A 233 27.01 -0.37 -21.98
CA PHE A 233 27.85 0.42 -22.88
C PHE A 233 28.57 -0.51 -23.86
N THR A 234 28.41 -0.29 -25.16
CA THR A 234 28.90 -1.22 -26.20
C THR A 234 29.94 -0.56 -27.09
N ILE A 235 31.07 -1.24 -27.31
CA ILE A 235 32.13 -0.85 -28.25
C ILE A 235 32.23 -1.92 -29.35
N TYR A 236 32.19 -1.50 -30.61
CA TYR A 236 32.28 -2.35 -31.80
C TYR A 236 33.51 -1.95 -32.64
N ASN A 237 34.37 -2.91 -32.97
CA ASN A 237 35.54 -2.72 -33.84
C ASN A 237 35.17 -2.97 -35.32
N LEU A 238 35.34 -1.96 -36.17
CA LEU A 238 34.92 -1.96 -37.58
C LEU A 238 35.82 -2.80 -38.49
N GLY A 239 37.08 -3.04 -38.08
CA GLY A 239 38.02 -3.90 -38.80
C GLY A 239 37.79 -5.39 -38.49
N THR A 240 37.69 -5.74 -37.20
CA THR A 240 37.64 -7.16 -36.76
C THR A 240 36.23 -7.69 -36.51
N ASN A 241 35.20 -6.84 -36.44
CA ASN A 241 33.85 -7.16 -35.97
C ASN A 241 33.80 -7.70 -34.52
N GLY A 242 34.87 -7.49 -33.75
CA GLY A 242 34.91 -7.70 -32.30
C GLY A 242 34.00 -6.71 -31.58
N VAL A 243 33.35 -7.16 -30.51
CA VAL A 243 32.37 -6.36 -29.75
C VAL A 243 32.54 -6.62 -28.26
N ALA A 244 32.67 -5.54 -27.49
CA ALA A 244 32.68 -5.54 -26.04
C ALA A 244 31.42 -4.85 -25.50
N CYS A 245 30.75 -5.48 -24.53
CA CYS A 245 29.55 -4.99 -23.85
C CYS A 245 29.82 -4.90 -22.34
N TYR A 246 29.80 -3.69 -21.79
CA TYR A 246 29.98 -3.40 -20.37
C TYR A 246 28.61 -3.27 -19.69
N TRP A 247 28.21 -4.31 -18.96
CA TRP A 247 26.94 -4.37 -18.24
C TRP A 247 27.11 -3.96 -16.77
N PHE A 248 26.48 -2.86 -16.37
CA PHE A 248 26.55 -2.31 -15.01
C PHE A 248 25.18 -1.80 -14.58
N ASP A 249 24.90 -1.84 -13.28
CA ASP A 249 23.69 -1.27 -12.69
C ASP A 249 24.01 -0.05 -11.83
N GLU A 250 22.97 0.67 -11.40
CA GLU A 250 23.08 1.90 -10.63
C GLU A 250 23.72 1.75 -9.23
N THR A 251 23.90 0.53 -8.70
CA THR A 251 24.72 0.30 -7.49
C THR A 251 26.21 0.30 -7.76
N ALA A 252 26.64 0.01 -9.00
CA ALA A 252 28.04 -0.13 -9.36
C ALA A 252 28.70 1.22 -9.70
N CYS A 253 28.00 2.11 -10.43
CA CYS A 253 28.50 3.45 -10.76
C CYS A 253 27.39 4.42 -11.20
N ASP A 254 27.71 5.71 -11.23
CA ASP A 254 26.85 6.75 -11.80
C ASP A 254 27.06 6.95 -13.31
N LEU A 255 26.14 7.69 -13.95
CA LEU A 255 26.17 7.98 -15.39
C LEU A 255 26.96 9.26 -15.73
N LYS A 256 28.11 9.52 -15.08
CA LYS A 256 28.97 10.67 -15.38
C LYS A 256 30.01 10.35 -16.46
N ALA A 257 30.59 11.41 -17.04
CA ALA A 257 31.65 11.34 -18.05
C ALA A 257 32.85 10.43 -17.67
N THR A 258 33.18 10.33 -16.37
CA THR A 258 34.24 9.45 -15.85
C THR A 258 33.97 7.97 -16.08
N THR A 259 32.70 7.57 -16.08
CA THR A 259 32.23 6.20 -16.28
C THR A 259 32.50 5.76 -17.73
N TYR A 260 32.09 6.60 -18.70
CA TYR A 260 32.35 6.38 -20.13
C TYR A 260 33.84 6.45 -20.47
N ALA A 261 34.58 7.39 -19.87
CA ALA A 261 36.04 7.45 -19.98
C ALA A 261 36.71 6.16 -19.50
N SER A 262 36.22 5.54 -18.43
CA SER A 262 36.74 4.26 -17.91
C SER A 262 36.57 3.11 -18.91
N PHE A 263 35.38 2.97 -19.53
CA PHE A 263 35.15 1.93 -20.55
C PHE A 263 36.01 2.12 -21.80
N LEU A 264 36.12 3.36 -22.29
CA LEU A 264 36.93 3.68 -23.46
C LEU A 264 38.42 3.44 -23.20
N VAL A 265 38.95 3.91 -22.06
CA VAL A 265 40.37 3.73 -21.71
C VAL A 265 40.70 2.26 -21.45
N ASP A 266 39.83 1.48 -20.80
CA ASP A 266 40.06 0.04 -20.57
C ASP A 266 40.13 -0.73 -21.90
N TYR A 267 39.15 -0.53 -22.79
CA TYR A 267 39.12 -1.20 -24.09
C TYR A 267 40.32 -0.81 -24.97
N LEU A 268 40.62 0.49 -25.06
CA LEU A 268 41.73 0.99 -25.87
C LEU A 268 43.09 0.56 -25.32
N THR A 269 43.27 0.53 -23.99
CA THR A 269 44.53 0.08 -23.39
C THR A 269 44.81 -1.38 -23.76
N LYS A 270 43.81 -2.26 -23.64
CA LYS A 270 43.91 -3.68 -24.02
C LYS A 270 44.12 -3.88 -25.52
N LEU A 271 43.49 -3.05 -26.36
CA LEU A 271 43.67 -3.10 -27.81
C LEU A 271 45.10 -2.71 -28.21
N LEU A 272 45.61 -1.61 -27.65
CA LEU A 272 46.92 -1.03 -27.97
C LEU A 272 48.10 -1.76 -27.34
N GLU A 273 47.88 -2.57 -26.30
CA GLU A 273 48.89 -3.50 -25.78
C GLU A 273 49.21 -4.64 -26.74
N ASN A 274 48.25 -5.02 -27.59
CA ASN A 274 48.42 -6.09 -28.57
C ASN A 274 48.76 -5.56 -29.97
N ASP A 275 48.27 -4.36 -30.33
CA ASP A 275 48.46 -3.78 -31.68
C ASP A 275 48.50 -2.23 -31.61
N PRO A 276 49.69 -1.62 -31.36
CA PRO A 276 49.83 -0.18 -31.13
C PRO A 276 49.74 0.62 -32.44
N LYS A 277 48.52 0.95 -32.84
CA LYS A 277 48.21 1.76 -34.04
C LYS A 277 47.33 2.95 -33.69
N ASP A 278 47.31 3.93 -34.59
CA ASP A 278 46.39 5.07 -34.51
C ASP A 278 44.93 4.62 -34.46
N VAL A 279 44.13 5.34 -33.68
CA VAL A 279 42.73 4.98 -33.38
C VAL A 279 41.80 6.03 -33.94
N VAL A 280 40.75 5.60 -34.65
CA VAL A 280 39.60 6.43 -35.00
C VAL A 280 38.37 5.93 -34.24
N LEU A 281 37.80 6.78 -33.40
CA LEU A 281 36.66 6.46 -32.53
C LEU A 281 35.42 7.27 -32.94
N PHE A 282 34.40 6.60 -33.45
CA PHE A 282 33.09 7.19 -33.70
C PHE A 282 32.21 7.07 -32.44
N THR A 283 31.84 8.18 -31.83
CA THR A 283 30.90 8.21 -30.71
C THR A 283 29.67 9.06 -31.01
N ASP A 284 28.63 8.87 -30.21
CA ASP A 284 27.50 9.78 -30.16
C ASP A 284 27.92 11.22 -29.80
N GLY A 285 27.04 12.19 -30.09
CA GLY A 285 27.27 13.61 -29.84
C GLY A 285 26.85 14.10 -28.44
N CYS A 286 26.64 13.22 -27.46
CA CYS A 286 26.13 13.60 -26.15
C CYS A 286 27.23 14.23 -25.27
N THR A 287 27.03 15.47 -24.84
CA THR A 287 27.90 16.22 -23.94
C THR A 287 28.13 15.53 -22.60
N ALA A 288 27.10 14.92 -22.00
CA ALA A 288 27.23 14.23 -20.72
C ALA A 288 28.09 12.96 -20.80
N GLN A 289 28.12 12.29 -21.96
CA GLN A 289 28.76 10.98 -22.13
C GLN A 289 30.14 11.10 -22.80
N ASN A 290 30.17 11.33 -24.11
CA ASN A 290 31.38 11.29 -24.95
C ASN A 290 31.92 12.68 -25.33
N ARG A 291 31.00 13.62 -25.46
CA ARG A 291 31.03 15.06 -25.77
C ARG A 291 31.75 16.07 -24.87
N ASN A 292 32.77 15.70 -24.08
CA ASN A 292 33.23 16.55 -22.97
C ASN A 292 34.75 16.56 -22.73
N ASN A 293 35.19 17.55 -21.95
CA ASN A 293 36.58 17.71 -21.54
C ASN A 293 37.13 16.51 -20.75
N ILE A 294 36.32 15.81 -19.96
CA ILE A 294 36.79 14.65 -19.15
C ILE A 294 37.21 13.49 -20.06
N VAL A 295 36.35 13.09 -21.00
CA VAL A 295 36.68 12.04 -22.00
C VAL A 295 37.83 12.51 -22.91
N SER A 296 37.81 13.76 -23.38
CA SER A 296 38.90 14.29 -24.22
C SER A 296 40.27 14.29 -23.53
N ASN A 297 40.34 14.63 -22.24
CA ASN A 297 41.60 14.55 -21.50
C ASN A 297 42.02 13.10 -21.20
N ALA A 298 41.06 12.20 -20.96
CA ALA A 298 41.35 10.78 -20.79
C ALA A 298 41.97 10.16 -22.07
N LEU A 299 41.39 10.46 -23.24
CA LEU A 299 41.92 10.03 -24.54
C LEU A 299 43.26 10.70 -24.88
N LEU A 300 43.42 12.00 -24.58
CA LEU A 300 44.71 12.69 -24.77
C LEU A 300 45.83 12.06 -23.93
N ARG A 301 45.58 11.78 -22.65
CA ARG A 301 46.58 11.13 -21.79
C ARG A 301 46.90 9.71 -22.27
N LEU A 302 45.94 8.98 -22.84
CA LEU A 302 46.20 7.67 -23.46
C LEU A 302 47.03 7.79 -24.74
N ALA A 303 46.74 8.77 -25.60
CA ALA A 303 47.51 9.09 -26.81
C ALA A 303 48.98 9.41 -26.48
N MET A 304 49.22 10.24 -25.46
CA MET A 304 50.56 10.52 -24.93
C MET A 304 51.23 9.26 -24.35
N ALA A 305 50.53 8.48 -23.52
CA ALA A 305 51.10 7.33 -22.81
C ALA A 305 51.42 6.13 -23.71
N LYS A 306 50.71 5.95 -24.82
CA LYS A 306 50.95 4.90 -25.83
C LYS A 306 51.67 5.42 -27.08
N ASN A 307 51.99 6.72 -27.14
CA ASN A 307 52.64 7.42 -28.26
C ASN A 307 51.96 7.18 -29.63
N ILE A 308 50.64 7.40 -29.69
CA ILE A 308 49.81 7.25 -30.89
C ILE A 308 48.93 8.49 -31.11
N VAL A 309 48.30 8.61 -32.28
CA VAL A 309 47.23 9.58 -32.54
C VAL A 309 45.87 8.91 -32.31
N ILE A 310 45.01 9.56 -31.52
CA ILE A 310 43.60 9.16 -31.35
C ILE A 310 42.72 10.25 -31.96
N THR A 311 41.81 9.89 -32.88
CA THR A 311 40.85 10.81 -33.50
C THR A 311 39.43 10.41 -33.15
N GLN A 312 38.73 11.25 -32.38
CA GLN A 312 37.32 11.03 -32.03
C GLN A 312 36.40 11.82 -32.96
N LYS A 313 35.49 11.14 -33.65
CA LYS A 313 34.59 11.69 -34.68
C LYS A 313 33.13 11.58 -34.23
N TYR A 314 32.32 12.59 -34.55
CA TYR A 314 30.92 12.67 -34.15
C TYR A 314 29.99 12.82 -35.36
N LEU A 315 29.11 11.84 -35.56
CA LEU A 315 28.13 11.85 -36.65
C LEU A 315 26.98 12.85 -36.41
N GLU A 316 26.30 13.24 -37.49
CA GLU A 316 25.13 14.13 -37.42
C GLU A 316 23.93 13.47 -36.72
N LYS A 317 23.25 14.24 -35.87
CA LYS A 317 22.10 13.78 -35.08
C LYS A 317 20.95 13.34 -35.98
N GLY A 318 20.38 12.16 -35.71
CA GLY A 318 19.27 11.61 -36.49
C GLY A 318 19.68 10.95 -37.81
N HIS A 319 20.98 10.87 -38.11
CA HIS A 319 21.53 10.14 -39.26
C HIS A 319 22.64 9.16 -38.88
N THR A 320 22.82 8.93 -37.59
CA THR A 320 23.71 7.93 -37.00
C THR A 320 23.32 6.54 -37.47
N GLN A 321 24.15 5.92 -38.31
CA GLN A 321 24.15 4.48 -38.56
C GLN A 321 25.38 3.91 -37.87
N MET A 322 25.21 3.38 -36.66
CA MET A 322 26.28 2.78 -35.89
C MET A 322 26.13 1.26 -35.89
N GLU A 323 27.24 0.55 -36.09
CA GLU A 323 27.27 -0.91 -36.05
C GLU A 323 26.85 -1.43 -34.66
N VAL A 324 27.03 -0.61 -33.61
CA VAL A 324 26.50 -0.81 -32.26
C VAL A 324 24.96 -0.93 -32.22
N ASP A 325 24.22 -0.18 -33.04
CA ASP A 325 22.75 -0.25 -33.10
C ASP A 325 22.27 -1.66 -33.48
N SER A 326 23.05 -2.34 -34.33
CA SER A 326 22.80 -3.72 -34.74
C SER A 326 23.04 -4.72 -33.60
N VAL A 327 24.04 -4.46 -32.74
CA VAL A 327 24.32 -5.26 -31.54
C VAL A 327 23.18 -5.12 -30.54
N HIS A 328 22.77 -3.88 -30.22
CA HIS A 328 21.64 -3.62 -29.32
C HIS A 328 20.36 -4.29 -29.83
N SER A 329 20.09 -4.21 -31.14
CA SER A 329 18.94 -4.85 -31.78
C SER A 329 18.95 -6.39 -31.67
N VAL A 330 20.13 -7.02 -31.71
CA VAL A 330 20.30 -8.47 -31.54
C VAL A 330 20.11 -8.88 -30.07
N ILE A 331 20.66 -8.11 -29.14
CA ILE A 331 20.47 -8.30 -27.68
C ILE A 331 18.99 -8.17 -27.32
N GLU A 332 18.30 -7.12 -27.80
CA GLU A 332 16.88 -6.88 -27.49
C GLU A 332 15.96 -7.96 -28.04
N ARG A 333 16.27 -8.50 -29.23
CA ARG A 333 15.54 -9.65 -29.79
C ARG A 333 15.66 -10.91 -28.91
N LYS A 334 16.77 -11.04 -28.18
CA LYS A 334 17.06 -12.18 -27.28
C LYS A 334 16.52 -11.98 -25.86
N LEU A 335 16.37 -10.73 -25.43
CA LEU A 335 15.70 -10.36 -24.18
C LEU A 335 14.16 -10.38 -24.31
N LYS A 336 13.62 -10.18 -25.52
CA LYS A 336 12.18 -10.20 -25.76
C LYS A 336 11.56 -11.54 -25.32
N ASN A 337 10.49 -11.46 -24.53
CA ASN A 337 9.77 -12.59 -23.95
C ASN A 337 10.61 -13.49 -23.01
N ARG A 338 11.74 -13.00 -22.48
CA ARG A 338 12.45 -13.66 -21.36
C ARG A 338 12.22 -12.89 -20.06
N GLU A 339 12.05 -13.64 -18.99
CA GLU A 339 11.95 -13.12 -17.64
C GLU A 339 13.34 -12.89 -17.03
N ILE A 340 13.55 -11.72 -16.43
CA ILE A 340 14.82 -11.33 -15.81
C ILE A 340 14.59 -11.08 -14.32
N PHE A 341 15.27 -11.86 -13.48
CA PHE A 341 15.23 -11.77 -12.02
C PHE A 341 16.45 -11.07 -11.45
N LEU A 342 17.61 -11.19 -12.11
CA LEU A 342 18.90 -10.67 -11.64
C LEU A 342 19.65 -9.89 -12.75
N PRO A 343 20.39 -8.80 -12.44
CA PRO A 343 21.12 -8.02 -13.45
C PRO A 343 22.16 -8.86 -14.22
N SER A 344 22.79 -9.83 -13.55
CA SER A 344 23.74 -10.78 -14.16
C SER A 344 23.15 -11.59 -15.32
N GLN A 345 21.83 -11.79 -15.37
CA GLN A 345 21.18 -12.48 -16.49
C GLN A 345 21.22 -11.66 -17.78
N TYR A 346 21.23 -10.32 -17.73
CA TYR A 346 21.46 -9.50 -18.92
C TYR A 346 22.83 -9.78 -19.56
N ALA A 347 23.87 -9.92 -18.72
CA ALA A 347 25.22 -10.26 -19.17
C ALA A 347 25.27 -11.66 -19.80
N THR A 348 24.65 -12.67 -19.17
CA THR A 348 24.55 -14.04 -19.71
C THR A 348 23.81 -14.08 -21.05
N ILE A 349 22.64 -13.44 -21.14
CA ILE A 349 21.83 -13.41 -22.38
C ILE A 349 22.56 -12.66 -23.50
N THR A 350 23.37 -11.65 -23.15
CA THR A 350 24.22 -10.95 -24.14
C THR A 350 25.31 -11.88 -24.70
N LYS A 351 25.91 -12.77 -23.90
CA LYS A 351 26.83 -13.80 -24.43
C LYS A 351 26.11 -14.78 -25.38
N GLU A 352 24.85 -15.13 -25.09
CA GLU A 352 24.02 -15.98 -25.98
C GLU A 352 23.55 -15.27 -27.27
N ALA A 353 23.62 -13.93 -27.33
CA ALA A 353 22.89 -13.16 -28.34
C ALA A 353 23.48 -13.31 -29.75
N ARG A 354 24.81 -13.41 -29.85
CA ARG A 354 25.55 -13.71 -31.10
C ARG A 354 26.36 -14.99 -30.92
N LYS A 355 26.21 -15.95 -31.83
CA LYS A 355 27.07 -17.16 -31.88
C LYS A 355 28.13 -17.11 -32.99
N VAL A 356 27.82 -16.44 -34.11
CA VAL A 356 28.67 -16.31 -35.30
C VAL A 356 28.91 -14.81 -35.57
N PRO A 357 30.13 -14.36 -35.89
CA PRO A 357 31.37 -15.15 -35.97
C PRO A 357 31.92 -15.60 -34.61
N SER A 358 31.58 -14.88 -33.53
CA SER A 358 31.95 -15.22 -32.15
C SER A 358 30.98 -14.61 -31.14
N PRO A 359 30.90 -15.13 -29.90
CA PRO A 359 30.19 -14.48 -28.81
C PRO A 359 30.63 -13.03 -28.57
N TYR A 360 29.74 -12.22 -28.00
CA TYR A 360 30.10 -10.88 -27.53
C TYR A 360 30.99 -11.00 -26.28
N GLN A 361 32.04 -10.19 -26.21
CA GLN A 361 32.84 -10.06 -24.99
C GLN A 361 32.01 -9.27 -23.97
N VAL A 362 31.57 -9.95 -22.91
CA VAL A 362 30.73 -9.31 -21.88
C VAL A 362 31.53 -9.12 -20.60
N ILE A 363 31.57 -7.88 -20.13
CA ILE A 363 32.30 -7.42 -18.96
C ILE A 363 31.25 -6.89 -17.97
N THR A 364 31.31 -7.34 -16.72
CA THR A 364 30.46 -6.84 -15.62
C THR A 364 31.35 -6.12 -14.60
N PRO A 365 31.64 -4.83 -14.81
CA PRO A 365 32.51 -4.06 -13.94
C PRO A 365 31.85 -3.76 -12.60
N ASP A 366 32.61 -3.91 -11.51
CA ASP A 366 32.21 -3.48 -10.18
C ASP A 366 32.69 -2.04 -9.90
N HIS A 367 32.42 -1.54 -8.70
CA HIS A 367 32.82 -0.19 -8.26
C HIS A 367 34.35 0.07 -8.31
N THR A 368 35.20 -0.97 -8.37
CA THR A 368 36.67 -0.83 -8.41
C THR A 368 37.20 -0.56 -9.82
N PHE A 369 36.43 -0.91 -10.86
CA PHE A 369 36.78 -0.67 -12.26
C PHE A 369 36.84 0.83 -12.62
N PHE A 370 35.99 1.64 -11.98
CA PHE A 370 35.74 3.02 -12.37
C PHE A 370 36.80 3.99 -11.85
N LYS A 371 37.42 4.76 -12.76
CA LYS A 371 38.50 5.69 -12.45
C LYS A 371 38.03 7.15 -12.49
N ASN A 372 38.53 7.97 -11.57
CA ASN A 372 38.17 9.39 -11.51
C ASN A 372 39.01 10.23 -12.50
N PHE A 373 38.53 10.33 -13.74
CA PHE A 373 39.08 11.21 -14.78
C PHE A 373 38.71 12.70 -14.60
N ALA A 374 37.82 13.05 -13.66
CA ALA A 374 37.36 14.43 -13.44
C ALA A 374 38.23 15.22 -12.44
N HIS A 375 39.28 14.60 -11.87
CA HIS A 375 40.20 15.31 -10.96
C HIS A 375 40.94 16.44 -11.69
N LYS A 376 41.04 17.63 -11.10
CA LYS A 376 41.61 18.82 -11.77
C LYS A 376 43.04 18.61 -12.27
N ASP A 377 43.83 17.83 -11.54
CA ASP A 377 45.22 17.49 -11.86
C ASP A 377 45.34 16.51 -13.05
N HIS A 378 44.22 15.92 -13.49
CA HIS A 378 44.16 15.03 -14.65
C HIS A 378 43.75 15.77 -15.94
N LEU A 379 43.36 17.05 -15.85
CA LEU A 379 42.87 17.86 -16.96
C LEU A 379 43.96 18.80 -17.50
N ILE A 380 44.58 18.40 -18.61
CA ILE A 380 45.48 19.22 -19.43
C ILE A 380 44.71 20.41 -20.04
N TYR A 381 43.48 20.17 -20.49
CA TYR A 381 42.55 21.17 -21.02
C TYR A 381 41.31 21.31 -20.12
N ASP A 382 41.09 22.49 -19.52
CA ASP A 382 39.90 22.74 -18.69
C ASP A 382 38.58 22.74 -19.49
N SER A 383 38.63 23.04 -20.79
CA SER A 383 37.45 23.05 -21.67
C SER A 383 37.83 22.73 -23.11
N ILE A 384 36.94 22.00 -23.79
CA ILE A 384 37.02 21.74 -25.25
C ILE A 384 36.18 22.74 -26.07
N ARG A 385 35.67 23.83 -25.46
CA ARG A 385 34.89 24.84 -26.20
C ARG A 385 35.80 25.66 -27.13
N PRO A 386 35.52 25.71 -28.46
CA PRO A 386 36.29 26.53 -29.39
C PRO A 386 36.11 28.04 -29.13
N GLY A 387 34.86 28.46 -28.90
CA GLY A 387 34.49 29.85 -28.60
C GLY A 387 34.85 30.35 -27.20
N ARG A 388 34.84 31.68 -27.05
CA ARG A 388 35.05 32.39 -25.77
C ARG A 388 33.83 33.23 -25.35
N GLY A 389 33.19 33.94 -26.27
CA GLY A 389 32.03 34.82 -26.01
C GLY A 389 30.66 34.13 -26.10
N ALA A 390 29.58 34.92 -25.98
CA ALA A 390 28.23 34.50 -26.33
C ALA A 390 28.02 34.67 -27.85
N GLY A 391 27.46 33.67 -28.53
CA GLY A 391 27.37 33.60 -29.99
C GLY A 391 28.51 32.81 -30.66
N ASP A 392 29.68 32.70 -30.02
CA ASP A 392 30.79 31.88 -30.53
C ASP A 392 30.47 30.38 -30.51
N ARG A 393 31.08 29.65 -31.46
CA ARG A 393 31.02 28.19 -31.61
C ARG A 393 31.15 27.44 -30.27
N VAL A 394 30.23 26.51 -30.04
CA VAL A 394 30.09 25.73 -28.82
C VAL A 394 30.57 24.28 -29.02
N VAL A 395 30.64 23.52 -27.92
CA VAL A 395 31.04 22.10 -27.95
C VAL A 395 30.12 21.26 -28.87
N MET A 396 28.86 21.67 -29.06
CA MET A 396 27.92 21.02 -29.98
C MET A 396 28.28 21.16 -31.48
N ASP A 397 29.13 22.13 -31.85
CA ASP A 397 29.53 22.37 -33.24
C ASP A 397 30.69 21.47 -33.68
N ILE A 398 31.46 20.92 -32.74
CA ILE A 398 32.62 20.06 -33.04
C ILE A 398 32.18 18.78 -33.77
N ARG A 399 32.92 18.38 -34.81
CA ARG A 399 32.69 17.13 -35.57
C ARG A 399 33.84 16.14 -35.48
N ALA A 400 35.07 16.61 -35.29
CA ALA A 400 36.20 15.76 -34.92
C ALA A 400 37.10 16.44 -33.88
N LEU A 401 37.72 15.63 -33.02
CA LEU A 401 38.84 15.98 -32.15
C LEU A 401 40.00 15.03 -32.46
N ARG A 402 41.21 15.57 -32.61
CA ARG A 402 42.45 14.79 -32.74
C ARG A 402 43.29 15.03 -31.49
N TYR A 403 43.72 13.94 -30.87
CA TYR A 403 44.55 13.90 -29.68
C TYR A 403 45.94 13.47 -30.10
N SER A 404 46.90 14.38 -30.01
CA SER A 404 48.28 14.17 -30.47
C SER A 404 49.18 13.73 -29.31
N PRO A 405 50.19 12.87 -29.53
CA PRO A 405 51.09 12.39 -28.47
C PRO A 405 51.96 13.50 -27.87
N SER A 406 52.06 14.65 -28.54
CA SER A 406 52.63 15.91 -28.05
C SER A 406 51.83 16.59 -26.93
N GLY A 407 50.63 16.10 -26.59
CA GLY A 407 49.77 16.70 -25.57
C GLY A 407 48.85 17.83 -26.08
N THR A 408 48.69 17.98 -27.40
CA THR A 408 47.77 18.96 -28.01
C THR A 408 46.45 18.32 -28.46
N ILE A 409 45.38 19.12 -28.45
CA ILE A 409 44.09 18.77 -29.03
C ILE A 409 43.81 19.69 -30.22
N ASP A 410 43.55 19.09 -31.39
CA ASP A 410 43.10 19.79 -32.58
C ASP A 410 41.62 19.45 -32.86
N PHE A 411 40.88 20.31 -33.55
CA PHE A 411 39.45 20.11 -33.82
C PHE A 411 39.05 20.43 -35.28
N LYS A 412 37.90 19.88 -35.69
CA LYS A 412 37.17 20.25 -36.93
C LYS A 412 35.73 20.63 -36.61
N LEU A 413 35.15 21.55 -37.40
CA LEU A 413 33.73 21.90 -37.36
C LEU A 413 32.93 21.19 -38.46
N HIS A 414 33.55 20.93 -39.61
CA HIS A 414 33.04 20.05 -40.67
C HIS A 414 34.10 18.99 -41.02
N PHE A 415 33.63 17.83 -41.49
CA PHE A 415 34.51 16.69 -41.80
C PHE A 415 35.56 17.01 -42.88
N VAL A 416 35.23 17.89 -43.82
CA VAL A 416 36.11 18.38 -44.89
C VAL A 416 37.13 19.43 -44.47
N ASP A 417 36.98 20.08 -43.30
CA ASP A 417 37.92 21.11 -42.84
C ASP A 417 39.30 20.50 -42.53
N ASP A 418 40.37 21.30 -42.52
CA ASP A 418 41.62 20.87 -41.90
C ASP A 418 41.53 20.89 -40.36
N PHE A 419 42.38 20.10 -39.69
CA PHE A 419 42.47 20.13 -38.23
C PHE A 419 43.16 21.40 -37.75
N VAL A 420 42.47 22.18 -36.91
CA VAL A 420 42.99 23.42 -36.32
C VAL A 420 43.25 23.21 -34.83
N PRO A 421 44.39 23.68 -34.26
CA PRO A 421 44.64 23.61 -32.82
C PRO A 421 43.53 24.25 -31.99
N LEU A 422 43.10 23.60 -30.92
CA LEU A 422 42.08 24.13 -30.02
C LEU A 422 42.60 25.43 -29.35
N PRO A 423 41.85 26.56 -29.37
CA PRO A 423 42.33 27.89 -28.92
C PRO A 423 42.35 28.07 -27.39
N ARG A 424 42.84 27.05 -26.69
CA ARG A 424 42.98 26.91 -25.24
C ARG A 424 44.42 26.49 -24.93
N ARG A 425 45.04 27.11 -23.92
CA ARG A 425 46.41 26.77 -23.52
C ARG A 425 46.40 25.46 -22.71
N PRO A 426 47.15 24.41 -23.10
CA PRO A 426 47.31 23.22 -22.27
C PRO A 426 48.09 23.55 -20.99
N LYS A 427 47.79 22.87 -19.89
CA LYS A 427 48.61 22.92 -18.66
C LYS A 427 49.86 22.07 -18.83
N ASN A 428 51.01 22.57 -18.37
CA ASN A 428 52.22 21.75 -18.27
C ASN A 428 52.05 20.71 -17.15
N ILE A 429 52.04 19.43 -17.52
CA ILE A 429 52.06 18.29 -16.61
C ILE A 429 53.28 17.45 -16.97
N LEU A 430 54.16 17.19 -15.99
CA LEU A 430 55.42 16.46 -16.21
C LEU A 430 55.19 15.00 -16.62
N SER A 431 55.94 14.56 -17.63
CA SER A 431 55.81 13.26 -18.30
C SER A 431 56.02 12.05 -17.39
N ASP A 432 56.84 12.18 -16.35
CA ASP A 432 57.25 11.03 -15.52
C ASP A 432 56.11 10.48 -14.64
N SER A 433 54.94 11.14 -14.66
CA SER A 433 53.71 10.70 -14.00
C SER A 433 52.77 9.85 -14.88
N LEU A 434 53.09 9.66 -16.17
CA LEU A 434 52.10 9.33 -17.21
C LEU A 434 51.44 7.94 -17.15
N ILE A 435 52.02 6.94 -16.45
CA ILE A 435 51.43 5.58 -16.36
C ILE A 435 51.14 5.16 -14.90
N ALA A 436 51.93 5.63 -13.92
CA ALA A 436 51.83 5.19 -12.53
C ALA A 436 50.74 5.91 -11.67
N SER A 437 49.99 6.88 -12.22
CA SER A 437 49.09 7.73 -11.41
C SER A 437 47.60 7.31 -11.40
N TYR A 438 47.14 6.47 -12.33
CA TYR A 438 45.72 6.07 -12.39
C TYR A 438 45.33 4.95 -11.43
N ASP A 439 46.30 4.30 -10.78
CA ASP A 439 46.08 3.24 -9.78
C ASP A 439 46.19 3.75 -8.33
N LYS A 440 46.50 5.05 -8.15
CA LYS A 440 46.18 5.74 -6.89
C LYS A 440 44.69 6.04 -6.82
N SER A 441 43.89 4.97 -6.80
CA SER A 441 42.84 4.87 -5.77
C SER A 441 43.49 5.34 -4.48
N ARG A 442 42.97 6.45 -3.93
CA ARG A 442 43.69 7.35 -3.04
C ARG A 442 44.47 6.51 -2.01
N MET A 443 45.79 6.35 -2.18
CA MET A 443 46.66 5.88 -1.11
C MET A 443 46.88 7.07 -0.18
N VAL A 444 45.76 7.50 0.43
CA VAL A 444 45.58 7.54 1.88
C VAL A 444 46.83 6.91 2.50
N SER A 445 47.71 7.75 3.06
CA SER A 445 48.99 7.27 3.58
C SER A 445 48.73 6.16 4.61
N VAL A 446 49.71 5.31 4.92
CA VAL A 446 49.48 4.25 5.91
C VAL A 446 48.96 4.82 7.25
N ALA A 447 49.36 6.05 7.60
CA ALA A 447 48.82 6.81 8.73
C ALA A 447 47.36 7.26 8.55
N MET A 448 46.97 7.69 7.34
CA MET A 448 45.58 8.04 7.04
C MET A 448 44.69 6.78 6.87
N LYS A 449 45.24 5.61 6.52
CA LYS A 449 44.51 4.32 6.44
C LYS A 449 44.25 3.78 7.83
N THR A 450 45.27 3.77 8.69
CA THR A 450 45.10 3.45 10.12
C THR A 450 44.20 4.48 10.81
N GLY A 451 44.35 5.77 10.52
CA GLY A 451 43.46 6.82 11.02
C GLY A 451 41.99 6.64 10.61
N LEU A 452 41.71 6.29 9.36
CA LEU A 452 40.34 5.99 8.91
C LEU A 452 39.81 4.67 9.49
N LEU A 453 40.61 3.60 9.54
CA LEU A 453 40.22 2.32 10.15
C LEU A 453 39.89 2.47 11.65
N MET A 454 40.75 3.18 12.41
CA MET A 454 40.49 3.46 13.82
C MET A 454 39.36 4.45 14.01
N GLY A 455 39.20 5.44 13.11
CA GLY A 455 38.09 6.39 13.13
C GLY A 455 36.73 5.73 12.90
N PHE A 456 36.57 4.98 11.81
CA PHE A 456 35.36 4.20 11.55
C PHE A 456 35.13 3.10 12.59
N GLY A 457 36.19 2.43 13.05
CA GLY A 457 36.11 1.44 14.13
C GLY A 457 35.59 2.04 15.42
N ALA A 458 36.15 3.17 15.87
CA ALA A 458 35.66 3.90 17.04
C ALA A 458 34.21 4.38 16.87
N VAL A 459 33.85 4.95 15.71
CA VAL A 459 32.47 5.36 15.43
C VAL A 459 31.51 4.17 15.47
N PHE A 460 31.86 3.01 14.90
CA PHE A 460 31.01 1.82 14.91
C PHE A 460 30.87 1.21 16.31
N VAL A 461 31.93 1.21 17.12
CA VAL A 461 31.83 0.81 18.54
C VAL A 461 30.93 1.76 19.31
N VAL A 462 31.15 3.07 19.21
CA VAL A 462 30.36 4.08 19.94
C VAL A 462 28.90 4.06 19.50
N VAL A 463 28.62 4.12 18.19
CA VAL A 463 27.25 4.09 17.67
C VAL A 463 26.57 2.76 17.97
N GLY A 464 27.26 1.62 17.79
CA GLY A 464 26.68 0.32 18.09
C GLY A 464 26.36 0.15 19.58
N ALA A 465 27.26 0.55 20.49
CA ALA A 465 27.04 0.46 21.93
C ALA A 465 25.91 1.39 22.40
N ILE A 466 25.87 2.63 21.91
CA ILE A 466 24.77 3.56 22.16
C ILE A 466 23.46 2.96 21.64
N MET A 467 23.43 2.45 20.41
CA MET A 467 22.22 1.87 19.82
C MET A 467 21.73 0.65 20.59
N VAL A 468 22.59 -0.26 21.06
CA VAL A 468 22.17 -1.39 21.93
C VAL A 468 21.47 -0.88 23.19
N VAL A 469 22.08 0.09 23.90
CA VAL A 469 21.57 0.60 25.18
C VAL A 469 20.24 1.34 24.99
N TYR A 470 20.12 2.18 23.96
CA TYR A 470 18.92 2.98 23.73
C TYR A 470 17.85 2.29 22.88
N TRP A 471 18.14 1.16 22.21
CA TRP A 471 17.18 0.47 21.33
C TRP A 471 15.83 0.15 22.00
N PRO A 472 15.76 -0.41 23.22
CA PRO A 472 14.48 -0.67 23.88
C PRO A 472 13.65 0.60 24.08
N THR A 473 14.30 1.70 24.45
CA THR A 473 13.64 3.01 24.64
C THR A 473 13.17 3.57 23.31
N ILE A 474 14.03 3.57 22.28
CA ILE A 474 13.69 4.04 20.94
C ILE A 474 12.52 3.24 20.36
N PHE A 475 12.56 1.91 20.47
CA PHE A 475 11.51 1.03 20.00
C PHE A 475 10.18 1.33 20.72
N LEU A 476 10.18 1.39 22.05
CA LEU A 476 8.97 1.65 22.84
C LEU A 476 8.38 3.04 22.54
N THR A 477 9.21 4.09 22.45
CA THR A 477 8.75 5.44 22.11
C THR A 477 8.17 5.51 20.69
N GLN A 478 8.75 4.81 19.71
CA GLN A 478 8.19 4.76 18.36
C GLN A 478 6.89 3.93 18.31
N LEU A 479 6.82 2.82 19.06
CA LEU A 479 5.61 2.01 19.19
C LEU A 479 4.47 2.82 19.79
N GLN A 480 4.70 3.47 20.94
CA GLN A 480 3.76 4.39 21.59
C GLN A 480 3.24 5.42 20.60
N ARG A 481 4.14 6.14 19.90
CA ARG A 481 3.77 7.14 18.91
C ARG A 481 2.95 6.60 17.73
N MET A 482 3.11 5.33 17.34
CA MET A 482 2.31 4.71 16.27
C MET A 482 0.95 4.20 16.77
N MET A 483 0.85 3.87 18.06
CA MET A 483 -0.29 3.27 18.76
C MET A 483 -1.27 4.31 19.33
N THR A 484 -0.76 5.35 20.00
CA THR A 484 -1.55 6.45 20.57
C THR A 484 -2.49 7.01 19.53
N LEU A 485 -3.79 7.00 19.84
CA LEU A 485 -4.83 7.46 18.93
C LEU A 485 -4.66 8.97 18.68
N SER A 486 -4.49 9.33 17.43
CA SER A 486 -4.53 10.72 16.95
C SER A 486 -4.94 10.76 15.48
N PRO A 487 -5.43 11.91 14.96
CA PRO A 487 -5.79 12.05 13.54
C PRO A 487 -4.68 11.71 12.53
N THR A 488 -3.41 11.66 12.99
CA THR A 488 -2.23 11.37 12.16
C THR A 488 -1.59 10.00 12.45
N SER A 489 -2.06 9.29 13.47
CA SER A 489 -1.58 7.96 13.85
C SER A 489 -1.93 6.91 12.79
N ARG A 490 -1.16 5.81 12.75
CA ARG A 490 -1.50 4.65 11.91
C ARG A 490 -2.59 3.79 12.55
N SER A 491 -2.59 3.68 13.89
CA SER A 491 -3.61 2.95 14.65
C SER A 491 -5.02 3.49 14.42
N PHE A 492 -5.20 4.83 14.34
CA PHE A 492 -6.53 5.44 14.15
C PHE A 492 -7.29 4.89 12.94
N GLY A 493 -6.62 4.62 11.81
CA GLY A 493 -7.28 4.05 10.63
C GLY A 493 -7.79 2.62 10.86
N ILE A 494 -7.01 1.80 11.56
CA ILE A 494 -7.34 0.40 11.88
C ILE A 494 -8.42 0.33 12.97
N TRP A 495 -8.34 1.21 13.97
CA TRP A 495 -9.32 1.33 15.04
C TRP A 495 -10.68 1.84 14.53
N ARG A 496 -10.67 2.87 13.67
CA ARG A 496 -11.90 3.45 13.09
C ARG A 496 -12.64 2.44 12.21
N GLN A 497 -11.94 1.60 11.47
CA GLN A 497 -12.53 0.54 10.66
C GLN A 497 -11.62 -0.68 10.64
N ILE A 498 -12.03 -1.74 11.34
CA ILE A 498 -11.24 -2.97 11.45
C ILE A 498 -11.15 -3.63 10.07
N PRO A 499 -9.93 -3.87 9.54
CA PRO A 499 -9.76 -4.33 8.16
C PRO A 499 -9.67 -5.88 8.04
N ILE A 500 -9.98 -6.58 9.14
CA ILE A 500 -10.04 -8.03 9.27
C ILE A 500 -11.52 -8.44 9.32
N PRO A 501 -11.96 -9.49 8.60
CA PRO A 501 -13.35 -9.95 8.69
C PRO A 501 -13.67 -10.46 10.09
N MET A 502 -14.85 -10.10 10.59
CA MET A 502 -15.41 -10.57 11.84
C MET A 502 -16.68 -11.36 11.52
N TYR A 503 -16.97 -12.41 12.29
CA TYR A 503 -18.15 -13.25 12.08
C TYR A 503 -18.94 -13.40 13.36
N LEU A 504 -20.25 -13.15 13.28
CA LEU A 504 -21.22 -13.47 14.32
C LEU A 504 -21.96 -14.75 13.90
N GLU A 505 -21.77 -15.82 14.64
CA GLU A 505 -22.48 -17.08 14.47
C GLU A 505 -23.57 -17.19 15.54
N CYS A 506 -24.84 -17.31 15.14
CA CYS A 506 -25.96 -17.53 16.05
C CYS A 506 -26.41 -19.00 16.04
N TYR A 507 -26.67 -19.55 17.22
CA TYR A 507 -27.15 -20.91 17.45
C TYR A 507 -28.44 -20.85 18.27
N MET A 508 -29.57 -21.12 17.64
CA MET A 508 -30.91 -21.00 18.22
C MET A 508 -31.28 -22.26 19.00
N PHE A 509 -32.03 -22.13 20.09
CA PHE A 509 -32.64 -23.28 20.78
C PHE A 509 -34.12 -23.41 20.42
N ASN A 510 -34.46 -24.53 19.79
CA ASN A 510 -35.82 -24.88 19.39
C ASN A 510 -36.46 -25.84 20.41
N ILE A 511 -37.62 -25.49 20.94
CA ILE A 511 -38.36 -26.30 21.91
C ILE A 511 -39.16 -27.37 21.16
N THR A 512 -38.90 -28.65 21.46
CA THR A 512 -39.43 -29.78 20.67
C THR A 512 -40.67 -30.44 21.26
N ASN A 513 -40.96 -30.24 22.55
CA ASN A 513 -42.03 -30.94 23.28
C ASN A 513 -43.16 -30.02 23.79
N VAL A 514 -43.46 -28.93 23.08
CA VAL A 514 -44.53 -27.96 23.41
C VAL A 514 -45.87 -28.64 23.69
N ASP A 515 -46.33 -29.54 22.81
CA ASP A 515 -47.61 -30.24 22.97
C ASP A 515 -47.66 -31.11 24.25
N GLU A 516 -46.51 -31.64 24.71
CA GLU A 516 -46.44 -32.44 25.92
C GLU A 516 -46.57 -31.59 27.18
N ILE A 517 -45.94 -30.41 27.16
CA ILE A 517 -45.99 -29.40 28.22
C ILE A 517 -47.41 -28.83 28.33
N LEU A 518 -48.00 -28.41 27.21
CA LEU A 518 -49.37 -27.86 27.19
C LEU A 518 -50.45 -28.89 27.56
N ALA A 519 -50.19 -30.19 27.34
CA ALA A 519 -51.04 -31.28 27.81
C ALA A 519 -50.93 -31.54 29.34
N GLY A 520 -50.09 -30.81 30.07
CA GLY A 520 -49.90 -30.96 31.51
C GLY A 520 -49.23 -32.28 31.91
N LYS A 521 -48.48 -32.92 31.00
CA LYS A 521 -47.66 -34.08 31.35
C LYS A 521 -46.50 -33.62 32.24
N ASN A 522 -46.11 -34.44 33.22
CA ASN A 522 -44.88 -34.19 33.98
C ASN A 522 -43.66 -34.57 33.12
N VAL A 523 -43.20 -33.62 32.31
CA VAL A 523 -42.05 -33.75 31.39
C VAL A 523 -41.09 -32.58 31.61
N THR A 524 -39.79 -32.85 31.44
CA THR A 524 -38.72 -31.85 31.34
C THR A 524 -38.83 -31.04 30.04
N LEU A 525 -38.33 -29.81 30.04
CA LEU A 525 -38.26 -28.98 28.83
C LEU A 525 -37.18 -29.53 27.89
N LYS A 526 -37.52 -29.82 26.62
CA LYS A 526 -36.55 -30.35 25.63
C LYS A 526 -36.21 -29.31 24.59
N VAL A 527 -34.92 -28.98 24.48
CA VAL A 527 -34.38 -28.07 23.47
C VAL A 527 -33.47 -28.80 22.48
N GLU A 528 -33.52 -28.37 21.22
CA GLU A 528 -32.61 -28.80 20.15
C GLU A 528 -31.89 -27.57 19.60
N GLN A 529 -30.57 -27.65 19.42
CA GLN A 529 -29.77 -26.56 18.88
C GLN A 529 -29.82 -26.55 17.35
N LEU A 530 -30.18 -25.42 16.75
CA LEU A 530 -30.18 -25.19 15.31
C LEU A 530 -29.22 -24.07 14.93
N GLY A 531 -28.40 -24.28 13.90
CA GLY A 531 -27.37 -23.35 13.43
C GLY A 531 -26.05 -24.04 13.03
N PRO A 532 -24.96 -23.29 12.83
CA PRO A 532 -24.89 -21.84 12.95
C PRO A 532 -25.65 -21.10 11.84
N TYR A 533 -26.17 -19.92 12.18
CA TYR A 533 -26.60 -18.88 11.27
C TYR A 533 -25.53 -17.78 11.28
N VAL A 534 -24.74 -17.69 10.21
CA VAL A 534 -23.50 -16.90 10.19
C VAL A 534 -23.74 -15.56 9.51
N TYR A 535 -23.31 -14.49 10.18
CA TYR A 535 -23.32 -13.13 9.66
C TYR A 535 -21.88 -12.61 9.65
N ARG A 536 -21.45 -12.08 8.51
CA ARG A 536 -20.24 -11.26 8.43
C ARG A 536 -20.53 -9.90 9.03
N GLU A 537 -19.72 -9.50 9.99
CA GLU A 537 -19.85 -8.26 10.73
C GLU A 537 -18.79 -7.23 10.30
N SER A 538 -19.16 -5.95 10.33
CA SER A 538 -18.22 -4.84 10.21
C SER A 538 -18.57 -3.70 11.18
N HIS A 539 -17.55 -3.13 11.81
CA HIS A 539 -17.68 -1.99 12.73
C HIS A 539 -17.04 -0.75 12.10
N THR A 540 -17.75 0.36 12.14
CA THR A 540 -17.23 1.68 11.73
C THR A 540 -17.46 2.69 12.86
N LYS A 541 -16.42 3.44 13.23
CA LYS A 541 -16.52 4.48 14.27
C LYS A 541 -16.84 5.81 13.59
N GLU A 542 -18.01 6.35 13.90
CA GLU A 542 -18.55 7.56 13.30
C GLU A 542 -18.70 8.70 14.32
N ASN A 543 -18.87 9.93 13.80
CA ASN A 543 -18.93 11.17 14.57
C ASN A 543 -17.78 11.34 15.58
N VAL A 544 -16.57 10.90 15.18
CA VAL A 544 -15.35 10.94 16.01
C VAL A 544 -14.96 12.39 16.34
N THR A 545 -14.93 12.71 17.63
CA THR A 545 -14.55 14.02 18.17
C THR A 545 -13.42 13.86 19.19
N TRP A 546 -12.42 14.73 19.10
CA TRP A 546 -11.20 14.67 19.92
C TRP A 546 -11.29 15.70 21.04
N ASN A 547 -11.01 15.27 22.27
CA ASN A 547 -11.17 16.09 23.48
C ASN A 547 -9.82 16.51 24.05
N ASP A 548 -9.76 17.71 24.65
CA ASP A 548 -8.52 18.27 25.21
C ASP A 548 -7.93 17.43 26.36
N ASN A 549 -8.74 16.61 27.04
CA ASN A 549 -8.32 15.71 28.13
C ASN A 549 -7.66 14.40 27.64
N SER A 550 -7.17 14.34 26.39
CA SER A 550 -6.59 13.13 25.78
C SER A 550 -7.57 11.96 25.63
N THR A 551 -8.86 12.25 25.45
CA THR A 551 -9.89 11.25 25.12
C THR A 551 -10.46 11.48 23.72
N VAL A 552 -11.16 10.47 23.19
CA VAL A 552 -11.88 10.55 21.93
C VAL A 552 -13.31 10.03 22.13
N THR A 553 -14.27 10.82 21.67
CA THR A 553 -15.70 10.53 21.73
C THR A 553 -16.19 10.05 20.36
N TYR A 554 -16.96 8.97 20.31
CA TYR A 554 -17.44 8.38 19.04
C TYR A 554 -18.73 7.57 19.22
N TYR A 555 -19.34 7.22 18.09
CA TYR A 555 -20.47 6.30 17.98
C TYR A 555 -20.04 5.06 17.20
N ASN A 556 -20.56 3.88 17.57
CA ASN A 556 -20.21 2.61 16.95
C ASN A 556 -21.34 2.15 16.00
N GLU A 557 -21.09 2.19 14.71
CA GLU A 557 -22.02 1.70 13.69
C GLU A 557 -21.64 0.25 13.32
N ARG A 558 -22.56 -0.69 13.55
CA ARG A 558 -22.36 -2.14 13.30
C ARG A 558 -23.26 -2.61 12.17
N TRP A 559 -22.69 -3.35 11.23
CA TRP A 559 -23.40 -3.95 10.09
C TRP A 559 -23.26 -5.46 10.10
N TRP A 560 -24.37 -6.17 9.84
CA TRP A 560 -24.41 -7.63 9.73
C TRP A 560 -24.94 -8.06 8.37
N HIS A 561 -24.19 -8.93 7.69
CA HIS A 561 -24.52 -9.47 6.38
C HIS A 561 -24.53 -11.00 6.44
N PHE A 562 -25.70 -11.63 6.24
CA PHE A 562 -25.83 -13.09 6.29
C PHE A 562 -24.92 -13.79 5.26
N GLN A 563 -24.32 -14.92 5.66
CA GLN A 563 -23.40 -15.73 4.86
C GLN A 563 -23.99 -17.14 4.71
N PRO A 564 -24.82 -17.38 3.68
CA PRO A 564 -25.48 -18.67 3.50
C PRO A 564 -24.48 -19.83 3.29
N GLU A 565 -23.34 -19.58 2.66
CA GLU A 565 -22.28 -20.57 2.43
C GLU A 565 -21.52 -21.01 3.69
N LEU A 566 -21.64 -20.28 4.80
CA LEU A 566 -21.08 -20.65 6.11
C LEU A 566 -22.15 -21.12 7.11
N SER A 567 -23.43 -21.01 6.74
CA SER A 567 -24.55 -21.35 7.60
C SER A 567 -25.05 -22.77 7.34
N ASN A 568 -25.44 -23.48 8.39
CA ASN A 568 -25.97 -24.86 8.27
C ASN A 568 -27.51 -24.89 8.13
N GLY A 569 -28.16 -23.72 8.15
CA GLY A 569 -29.60 -23.55 8.02
C GLY A 569 -29.97 -22.27 7.24
N SER A 570 -31.27 -22.07 7.00
CA SER A 570 -31.82 -20.91 6.30
C SER A 570 -32.40 -19.87 7.28
N LEU A 571 -32.40 -18.60 6.91
CA LEU A 571 -33.12 -17.56 7.68
C LEU A 571 -34.64 -17.78 7.75
N SER A 572 -35.16 -18.65 6.87
CA SER A 572 -36.55 -19.12 6.85
C SER A 572 -36.83 -20.29 7.80
N ASP A 573 -35.83 -20.83 8.50
CA ASP A 573 -36.04 -21.93 9.44
C ASP A 573 -36.91 -21.46 10.60
N ASN A 574 -37.95 -22.23 10.94
CA ASN A 574 -38.88 -21.89 12.02
C ASN A 574 -38.35 -22.40 13.36
N ILE A 575 -38.15 -21.48 14.31
CA ILE A 575 -37.76 -21.77 15.68
C ILE A 575 -38.96 -21.52 16.60
N THR A 576 -39.32 -22.53 17.39
CA THR A 576 -40.31 -22.42 18.46
C THR A 576 -39.59 -22.19 19.78
N SER A 577 -39.90 -21.08 20.46
CA SER A 577 -39.31 -20.72 21.75
C SER A 577 -40.34 -20.00 22.63
N ILE A 578 -39.94 -19.46 23.78
CA ILE A 578 -40.82 -18.69 24.67
C ILE A 578 -41.12 -17.32 24.04
N ASN A 579 -42.39 -16.86 24.08
CA ASN A 579 -42.74 -15.48 23.71
C ASN A 579 -42.10 -14.51 24.73
N PRO A 580 -41.10 -13.68 24.33
CA PRO A 580 -40.39 -12.80 25.26
C PRO A 580 -41.25 -11.65 25.78
N ILE A 581 -42.28 -11.27 25.01
CA ILE A 581 -43.16 -10.16 25.34
C ILE A 581 -44.13 -10.59 26.44
N VAL A 582 -44.76 -11.77 26.30
CA VAL A 582 -45.58 -12.39 27.36
C VAL A 582 -44.77 -12.56 28.65
N ALA A 583 -43.55 -13.11 28.55
CA ALA A 583 -42.66 -13.29 29.71
C ALA A 583 -42.28 -11.94 30.35
N THR A 584 -42.02 -10.90 29.55
CA THR A 584 -41.72 -9.54 30.03
C THR A 584 -42.91 -8.90 30.75
N VAL A 585 -44.10 -8.94 30.15
CA VAL A 585 -45.32 -8.41 30.75
C VAL A 585 -45.62 -9.11 32.09
N ALA A 586 -45.51 -10.45 32.13
CA ALA A 586 -45.69 -11.21 33.35
C ALA A 586 -44.65 -10.87 34.42
N TYR A 587 -43.38 -10.77 34.06
CA TYR A 587 -42.30 -10.42 34.96
C TYR A 587 -42.47 -9.01 35.55
N VAL A 588 -42.82 -8.01 34.76
CA VAL A 588 -43.07 -6.63 35.23
C VAL A 588 -44.31 -6.56 36.15
N LEU A 589 -45.35 -7.34 35.84
CA LEU A 589 -46.60 -7.38 36.63
C LEU A 589 -46.51 -8.19 37.93
N ARG A 590 -45.43 -8.93 38.18
CA ARG A 590 -45.30 -9.89 39.30
C ARG A 590 -45.52 -9.31 40.70
N HIS A 591 -45.38 -8.00 40.89
CA HIS A 591 -45.61 -7.29 42.15
C HIS A 591 -46.87 -6.40 42.15
N GLN A 592 -47.58 -6.28 41.03
CA GLN A 592 -48.80 -5.45 40.92
C GLN A 592 -50.02 -6.09 41.59
N PRO A 593 -51.14 -5.37 41.83
CA PRO A 593 -52.35 -5.96 42.40
C PRO A 593 -52.92 -7.12 41.58
N ILE A 594 -53.43 -8.16 42.25
CA ILE A 594 -53.88 -9.41 41.60
C ILE A 594 -54.97 -9.19 40.54
N PHE A 595 -55.87 -8.21 40.74
CA PHE A 595 -56.93 -7.91 39.78
C PHE A 595 -56.38 -7.40 38.44
N LEU A 596 -55.30 -6.60 38.46
CA LEU A 596 -54.66 -6.08 37.26
C LEU A 596 -53.95 -7.21 36.51
N ARG A 597 -53.26 -8.11 37.23
CA ARG A 597 -52.63 -9.30 36.64
C ARG A 597 -53.64 -10.17 35.91
N VAL A 598 -54.79 -10.45 36.53
CA VAL A 598 -55.87 -11.26 35.94
C VAL A 598 -56.50 -10.55 34.74
N ALA A 599 -56.72 -9.25 34.79
CA ALA A 599 -57.25 -8.48 33.66
C ALA A 599 -56.30 -8.50 32.46
N VAL A 600 -54.99 -8.33 32.70
CA VAL A 600 -53.96 -8.43 31.66
C VAL A 600 -53.82 -9.86 31.13
N ASP A 601 -53.87 -10.88 32.00
CA ASP A 601 -53.86 -12.30 31.58
C ASP A 601 -55.03 -12.65 30.66
N VAL A 602 -56.24 -12.15 30.94
CA VAL A 602 -57.38 -12.30 30.03
C VAL A 602 -57.10 -11.64 28.68
N PHE A 603 -56.54 -10.42 28.66
CA PHE A 603 -56.17 -9.74 27.41
C PHE A 603 -55.08 -10.50 26.63
N MET A 604 -54.05 -11.01 27.31
CA MET A 604 -53.00 -11.80 26.66
C MET A 604 -53.58 -13.09 26.06
N ARG A 605 -54.45 -13.81 26.78
CA ARG A 605 -55.13 -15.02 26.28
C ARG A 605 -56.17 -14.76 25.18
N MET A 606 -56.56 -13.51 24.93
CA MET A 606 -57.37 -13.15 23.75
C MET A 606 -56.52 -12.96 22.49
N ASN A 607 -55.21 -12.74 22.63
CA ASN A 607 -54.28 -12.47 21.53
C ASN A 607 -53.31 -13.63 21.27
N HIS A 608 -53.00 -14.43 22.29
CA HIS A 608 -52.04 -15.54 22.26
C HIS A 608 -52.67 -16.82 22.81
N GLU A 609 -52.51 -17.94 22.08
CA GLU A 609 -53.04 -19.25 22.50
C GLU A 609 -52.27 -19.84 23.69
N ASN A 610 -50.95 -19.64 23.72
CA ASN A 610 -50.05 -20.21 24.70
C ASN A 610 -48.75 -19.35 24.82
N LEU A 611 -47.85 -19.73 25.73
CA LEU A 611 -46.58 -19.04 26.01
C LEU A 611 -45.55 -19.19 24.88
N PHE A 612 -45.69 -20.18 24.02
CA PHE A 612 -44.72 -20.50 22.98
C PHE A 612 -45.02 -19.71 21.70
N LEU A 613 -43.96 -19.28 21.03
CA LEU A 613 -43.98 -18.50 19.81
C LEU A 613 -43.10 -19.20 18.77
N THR A 614 -43.66 -19.44 17.59
CA THR A 614 -42.93 -19.95 16.43
C THR A 614 -42.74 -18.83 15.42
N ALA A 615 -41.48 -18.48 15.14
CA ALA A 615 -41.12 -17.50 14.13
C ALA A 615 -39.86 -17.95 13.39
N ASN A 616 -39.59 -17.38 12.22
CA ASN A 616 -38.37 -17.69 11.49
C ASN A 616 -37.14 -17.03 12.13
N VAL A 617 -35.95 -17.57 11.86
CA VAL A 617 -34.67 -17.06 12.39
C VAL A 617 -34.46 -15.58 12.05
N SER A 618 -34.84 -15.15 10.84
CA SER A 618 -34.73 -13.75 10.41
C SER A 618 -35.50 -12.79 11.34
N SER A 619 -36.75 -13.13 11.68
CA SER A 619 -37.62 -12.36 12.57
C SER A 619 -37.13 -12.38 14.02
N TRP A 620 -36.69 -13.54 14.52
CA TRP A 620 -36.10 -13.66 15.86
C TRP A 620 -34.86 -12.77 16.04
N LEU A 621 -34.00 -12.67 15.01
CA LEU A 621 -32.75 -11.94 15.08
C LEU A 621 -32.87 -10.47 14.65
N PHE A 622 -33.25 -10.19 13.40
CA PHE A 622 -33.09 -8.85 12.80
C PHE A 622 -34.37 -8.21 12.25
N ASP A 623 -35.26 -8.96 11.60
CA ASP A 623 -36.45 -8.39 10.93
C ASP A 623 -37.57 -7.99 11.90
N GLY A 624 -37.56 -8.60 13.09
CA GLY A 624 -38.54 -8.36 14.14
C GLY A 624 -39.85 -9.14 13.99
N ILE A 625 -40.48 -9.42 15.12
CA ILE A 625 -41.78 -10.07 15.27
C ILE A 625 -42.79 -9.01 15.73
N GLU A 626 -43.91 -8.89 15.01
CA GLU A 626 -45.06 -8.08 15.42
C GLU A 626 -45.89 -8.83 16.47
N ASP A 627 -46.34 -8.14 17.52
CA ASP A 627 -47.14 -8.74 18.60
C ASP A 627 -48.22 -7.74 19.08
N PRO A 628 -49.51 -8.14 19.20
CA PRO A 628 -50.57 -7.27 19.69
C PRO A 628 -50.33 -6.68 21.09
N LEU A 629 -49.44 -7.26 21.88
CA LEU A 629 -49.10 -6.77 23.22
C LEU A 629 -48.20 -5.52 23.23
N PHE A 630 -47.69 -5.02 22.09
CA PHE A 630 -47.04 -3.70 22.07
C PHE A 630 -48.05 -2.57 22.36
N ASP A 631 -49.30 -2.70 21.92
CA ASP A 631 -50.40 -1.75 22.18
C ASP A 631 -51.05 -1.94 23.56
N ILE A 632 -50.47 -2.75 24.45
CA ILE A 632 -51.04 -3.05 25.78
C ILE A 632 -51.16 -1.79 26.64
N ALA A 633 -50.26 -0.81 26.51
CA ALA A 633 -50.31 0.44 27.25
C ALA A 633 -51.52 1.32 26.87
N ALA A 634 -52.04 1.19 25.64
CA ALA A 634 -53.28 1.88 25.23
C ALA A 634 -54.54 1.27 25.88
N HIS A 635 -54.46 0.00 26.30
CA HIS A 635 -55.53 -0.73 26.97
C HIS A 635 -55.41 -0.66 28.51
N PHE A 636 -54.19 -0.54 29.03
CA PHE A 636 -53.86 -0.50 30.45
C PHE A 636 -52.85 0.63 30.74
N PRO A 637 -53.31 1.89 30.87
CA PRO A 637 -52.43 3.06 31.02
C PRO A 637 -51.65 3.11 32.35
N ASP A 638 -52.06 2.31 33.34
CA ASP A 638 -51.36 2.17 34.63
C ASP A 638 -50.12 1.23 34.55
N LEU A 639 -49.80 0.69 33.37
CA LEU A 639 -48.62 -0.17 33.18
C LEU A 639 -47.31 0.65 33.21
N PRO A 640 -46.30 0.24 34.01
CA PRO A 640 -45.12 1.08 34.28
C PRO A 640 -44.02 0.98 33.20
N PHE A 641 -44.37 0.71 31.94
CA PHE A 641 -43.38 0.52 30.87
C PHE A 641 -43.79 1.14 29.52
N PRO A 642 -42.95 2.03 28.95
CA PRO A 642 -42.94 2.29 27.51
C PRO A 642 -41.95 1.32 26.85
N VAL A 643 -42.42 0.43 25.97
CA VAL A 643 -41.51 -0.30 25.06
C VAL A 643 -41.17 0.64 23.90
N PRO A 644 -39.89 0.95 23.64
CA PRO A 644 -39.52 1.93 22.61
C PRO A 644 -39.46 1.36 21.18
N PHE A 645 -40.00 0.16 20.95
CA PHE A 645 -39.97 -0.56 19.68
C PHE A 645 -41.36 -1.09 19.32
N ASP A 646 -41.65 -1.14 18.02
CA ASP A 646 -42.87 -1.67 17.41
C ASP A 646 -42.82 -3.19 17.17
N LYS A 647 -41.63 -3.80 17.25
CA LYS A 647 -41.39 -5.23 17.05
C LYS A 647 -40.36 -5.78 18.03
N PHE A 648 -40.42 -7.09 18.28
CA PHE A 648 -39.39 -7.81 19.03
C PHE A 648 -38.40 -8.52 18.10
N GLY A 649 -37.11 -8.26 18.29
CA GLY A 649 -36.04 -9.10 17.75
C GLY A 649 -34.73 -8.81 18.47
N TRP A 650 -33.86 -9.80 18.65
CA TRP A 650 -32.66 -9.69 19.50
C TRP A 650 -31.67 -8.61 19.04
N PHE A 651 -31.66 -8.31 17.74
CA PHE A 651 -30.89 -7.26 17.08
C PHE A 651 -31.77 -6.31 16.26
N TYR A 652 -33.07 -6.22 16.56
CA TYR A 652 -34.02 -5.37 15.85
C TYR A 652 -33.58 -3.89 15.86
N SER A 653 -33.73 -3.23 14.71
CA SER A 653 -33.26 -1.85 14.44
C SER A 653 -31.77 -1.58 14.70
N ARG A 654 -30.93 -2.58 14.96
CA ARG A 654 -29.50 -2.38 15.26
C ARG A 654 -28.61 -2.29 14.01
N ASN A 655 -28.98 -3.00 12.94
CA ASN A 655 -28.17 -3.10 11.71
C ASN A 655 -28.04 -1.73 11.03
N GLY A 656 -26.81 -1.18 10.98
CA GLY A 656 -26.54 0.17 10.47
C GLY A 656 -26.99 1.32 11.38
N SER A 657 -27.29 1.05 12.66
CA SER A 657 -27.65 2.09 13.63
C SER A 657 -26.41 2.72 14.27
N GLN A 658 -26.39 4.05 14.36
CA GLN A 658 -25.30 4.81 15.00
C GLN A 658 -25.53 5.00 16.50
N GLU A 659 -26.78 5.14 16.94
CA GLU A 659 -27.10 5.53 18.32
C GLU A 659 -27.43 4.35 19.26
N TYR A 660 -27.72 3.17 18.72
CA TYR A 660 -28.18 2.00 19.50
C TYR A 660 -27.18 1.59 20.60
N ASP A 661 -25.91 1.43 20.23
CA ASP A 661 -24.82 1.08 21.15
C ASP A 661 -24.50 2.25 22.12
N GLY A 662 -24.97 3.46 21.83
CA GLY A 662 -24.70 4.68 22.58
C GLY A 662 -23.37 5.36 22.21
N VAL A 663 -23.14 6.53 22.81
CA VAL A 663 -21.88 7.27 22.70
C VAL A 663 -20.83 6.69 23.66
N PHE A 664 -19.60 6.56 23.16
CA PHE A 664 -18.43 6.12 23.93
C PHE A 664 -17.43 7.26 24.05
N VAL A 665 -16.76 7.34 25.19
CA VAL A 665 -15.56 8.18 25.41
C VAL A 665 -14.45 7.26 25.88
N ILE A 666 -13.37 7.16 25.09
CA ILE A 666 -12.23 6.29 25.39
C ILE A 666 -10.92 7.08 25.50
N ASN A 667 -9.98 6.53 26.26
CA ASN A 667 -8.65 7.09 26.43
C ASN A 667 -7.77 6.85 25.20
N THR A 668 -7.15 7.92 24.68
CA THR A 668 -6.32 7.86 23.46
C THR A 668 -4.92 7.28 23.67
N GLY A 669 -4.51 7.10 24.92
CA GLY A 669 -3.13 6.72 25.28
C GLY A 669 -2.11 7.84 25.09
N ALA A 670 -2.52 9.12 25.04
CA ALA A 670 -1.63 10.27 24.84
C ALA A 670 -1.10 10.87 26.15
N SER A 671 -1.93 10.88 27.21
CA SER A 671 -1.58 11.31 28.57
C SER A 671 -0.89 10.19 29.36
N ASP A 672 -1.54 9.03 29.40
CA ASP A 672 -1.03 7.78 29.97
C ASP A 672 -1.27 6.64 28.97
N PHE A 673 -0.21 5.93 28.60
CA PHE A 673 -0.26 4.85 27.61
C PHE A 673 -0.90 3.56 28.16
N SER A 674 -0.91 3.36 29.49
CA SER A 674 -1.62 2.23 30.13
C SER A 674 -3.14 2.30 29.94
N GLN A 675 -3.66 3.50 29.70
CA GLN A 675 -5.10 3.74 29.49
C GLN A 675 -5.54 3.59 28.03
N LEU A 676 -4.64 3.26 27.09
CA LEU A 676 -4.96 3.16 25.67
C LEU A 676 -6.13 2.19 25.41
N GLY A 677 -7.24 2.74 24.90
CA GLY A 677 -8.44 1.96 24.57
C GLY A 677 -9.42 1.75 25.73
N ASN A 678 -9.09 2.14 26.96
CA ASN A 678 -10.00 2.05 28.09
C ASN A 678 -11.18 3.02 27.96
N VAL A 679 -12.40 2.52 28.18
CA VAL A 679 -13.63 3.32 28.24
C VAL A 679 -13.67 4.11 29.54
N GLU A 680 -13.83 5.42 29.43
CA GLU A 680 -14.00 6.35 30.57
C GLU A 680 -15.48 6.67 30.82
N MET A 681 -16.25 6.82 29.73
CA MET A 681 -17.69 7.02 29.80
C MET A 681 -18.41 6.28 28.68
N TRP A 682 -19.59 5.77 29.01
CA TRP A 682 -20.55 5.19 28.09
C TRP A 682 -21.92 5.86 28.33
N ARG A 683 -22.60 6.26 27.25
CA ARG A 683 -23.86 7.03 27.31
C ARG A 683 -23.77 8.28 28.22
N ASN A 684 -22.64 8.98 28.16
CA ASN A 684 -22.29 10.16 28.97
C ASN A 684 -22.22 9.92 30.50
N SER A 685 -22.02 8.67 30.93
CA SER A 685 -21.83 8.31 32.34
C SER A 685 -20.59 7.43 32.51
N ASN A 686 -19.87 7.59 33.62
CA ASN A 686 -18.81 6.68 34.05
C ASN A 686 -19.34 5.48 34.87
N ARG A 687 -20.66 5.41 35.05
CA ARG A 687 -21.36 4.32 35.74
C ARG A 687 -22.61 3.85 35.00
N THR A 688 -22.88 2.56 35.06
CA THR A 688 -24.10 1.91 34.55
C THR A 688 -25.10 1.72 35.71
N MET A 689 -26.21 1.01 35.47
CA MET A 689 -27.27 0.82 36.47
C MET A 689 -26.96 -0.25 37.53
N TYR A 690 -25.86 -1.00 37.41
CA TYR A 690 -25.44 -1.94 38.46
C TYR A 690 -24.87 -1.20 39.68
N ARG A 691 -24.93 -1.84 40.85
CA ARG A 691 -24.47 -1.25 42.12
C ARG A 691 -22.94 -1.30 42.24
N ASP A 692 -22.39 -0.48 43.14
CA ASP A 692 -21.02 -0.58 43.65
C ASP A 692 -19.94 -0.72 42.54
N GLU A 693 -18.97 -1.63 42.66
CA GLU A 693 -17.93 -1.84 41.64
C GLU A 693 -18.47 -2.44 40.33
N CYS A 694 -19.58 -3.19 40.39
CA CYS A 694 -20.22 -3.80 39.22
C CYS A 694 -20.78 -2.78 38.23
N GLY A 695 -21.09 -1.57 38.71
CA GLY A 695 -21.59 -0.47 37.87
C GLY A 695 -20.50 0.38 37.21
N GLU A 696 -19.21 0.11 37.40
CA GLU A 696 -18.16 0.97 36.84
C GLU A 696 -17.97 0.76 35.33
N VAL A 697 -17.90 1.86 34.57
CA VAL A 697 -17.46 1.80 33.17
C VAL A 697 -15.93 1.76 33.16
N ARG A 698 -15.36 0.59 32.85
CA ARG A 698 -13.90 0.39 32.79
C ARG A 698 -13.51 -0.77 31.87
N GLY A 699 -12.24 -0.78 31.46
CA GLY A 699 -11.67 -1.76 30.52
C GLY A 699 -11.83 -1.34 29.06
N SER A 700 -11.33 -2.18 28.15
CA SER A 700 -11.36 -1.93 26.70
C SER A 700 -12.67 -2.43 26.07
N THR A 701 -13.09 -1.87 24.93
CA THR A 701 -14.15 -2.47 24.09
C THR A 701 -13.72 -3.78 23.40
N GLY A 702 -12.49 -4.26 23.66
CA GLY A 702 -11.93 -5.51 23.13
C GLY A 702 -11.08 -5.34 21.88
N GLU A 703 -11.21 -4.21 21.16
CA GLU A 703 -10.58 -3.97 19.87
C GLU A 703 -9.18 -3.34 19.95
N LEU A 704 -8.85 -2.69 21.06
CA LEU A 704 -7.61 -1.93 21.27
C LEU A 704 -7.17 -2.02 22.73
N TRP A 705 -5.89 -2.32 22.98
CA TRP A 705 -5.35 -2.49 24.32
C TRP A 705 -4.02 -1.77 24.49
N ALA A 706 -3.75 -1.33 25.71
CA ALA A 706 -2.40 -1.00 26.14
C ALA A 706 -1.54 -2.29 26.22
N PRO A 707 -0.27 -2.25 25.78
CA PRO A 707 0.64 -3.38 25.93
C PRO A 707 1.22 -3.43 27.35
N GLU A 708 0.79 -4.42 28.14
CA GLU A 708 1.28 -4.63 29.50
C GLU A 708 1.68 -6.10 29.73
N LEU A 709 2.98 -6.33 29.87
CA LEU A 709 3.54 -7.67 30.02
C LEU A 709 3.17 -8.29 31.36
N GLY A 710 2.49 -9.43 31.32
CA GLY A 710 2.19 -10.24 32.51
C GLY A 710 1.00 -9.76 33.34
N GLN A 711 0.02 -9.07 32.73
CA GLN A 711 -1.28 -8.85 33.36
C GLN A 711 -1.90 -10.19 33.80
N PRO A 712 -2.40 -10.31 35.05
CA PRO A 712 -3.04 -11.54 35.51
C PRO A 712 -4.45 -11.73 34.95
N GLU A 713 -5.11 -10.63 34.55
CA GLU A 713 -6.45 -10.58 33.99
C GLU A 713 -6.58 -9.38 33.04
N VAL A 714 -7.52 -9.48 32.10
CA VAL A 714 -7.89 -8.40 31.17
C VAL A 714 -9.37 -8.07 31.32
N VAL A 715 -9.72 -6.79 31.17
CA VAL A 715 -11.08 -6.28 31.41
C VAL A 715 -11.70 -5.76 30.12
N VAL A 716 -12.83 -6.36 29.72
CA VAL A 716 -13.59 -6.04 28.50
C VAL A 716 -14.90 -5.37 28.88
N PHE A 717 -15.11 -4.10 28.51
CA PHE A 717 -16.41 -3.45 28.61
C PHE A 717 -17.34 -3.93 27.49
N ALA A 718 -18.46 -4.55 27.86
CA ALA A 718 -19.42 -5.13 26.94
C ALA A 718 -20.75 -4.33 26.99
N PRO A 719 -20.99 -3.39 26.04
CA PRO A 719 -22.19 -2.55 26.06
C PRO A 719 -23.49 -3.35 25.92
N ASP A 720 -23.44 -4.53 25.29
CA ASP A 720 -24.57 -5.45 25.14
C ASP A 720 -25.10 -6.04 26.46
N ILE A 721 -24.30 -6.01 27.53
CA ILE A 721 -24.70 -6.41 28.89
C ILE A 721 -24.56 -5.28 29.90
N CYS A 722 -24.28 -4.05 29.42
CA CYS A 722 -24.14 -2.85 30.24
C CYS A 722 -23.11 -2.95 31.39
N THR A 723 -22.07 -3.77 31.24
CA THR A 723 -21.00 -3.92 32.26
C THR A 723 -19.70 -4.48 31.66
N TYR A 724 -18.65 -4.58 32.48
CA TYR A 724 -17.40 -5.22 32.12
C TYR A 724 -17.33 -6.71 32.50
N LEU A 725 -16.57 -7.46 31.72
CA LEU A 725 -16.18 -8.85 31.95
C LEU A 725 -14.69 -8.89 32.30
N THR A 726 -14.34 -9.71 33.29
CA THR A 726 -12.94 -9.98 33.68
C THR A 726 -12.54 -11.34 33.14
N LEU A 727 -11.44 -11.41 32.37
CA LEU A 727 -10.90 -12.66 31.83
C LEU A 727 -9.51 -12.91 32.44
N PRO A 728 -9.35 -13.89 33.36
CA PRO A 728 -8.05 -14.26 33.87
C PRO A 728 -7.16 -14.91 32.81
N PHE A 729 -5.85 -14.84 33.03
CA PHE A 729 -4.86 -15.54 32.20
C PHE A 729 -5.06 -17.06 32.27
N SER A 730 -5.04 -17.70 31.11
CA SER A 730 -5.23 -19.15 30.93
C SER A 730 -3.92 -19.84 30.56
N ASN A 731 -3.34 -19.48 29.41
CA ASN A 731 -2.16 -20.16 28.86
C ASN A 731 -1.43 -19.30 27.82
N PRO A 732 -0.13 -19.52 27.58
CA PRO A 732 0.53 -19.02 26.36
C PRO A 732 -0.10 -19.67 25.12
N ILE A 733 -0.13 -18.94 24.01
CA ILE A 733 -0.64 -19.41 22.72
C ILE A 733 0.20 -18.85 21.56
N ALA A 734 0.24 -19.55 20.43
CA ALA A 734 0.80 -19.03 19.19
C ALA A 734 -0.27 -19.03 18.09
N VAL A 735 -0.52 -17.88 17.47
CA VAL A 735 -1.50 -17.70 16.39
C VAL A 735 -0.81 -17.12 15.16
N GLU A 736 -0.93 -17.76 14.00
CA GLU A 736 -0.20 -17.42 12.75
C GLU A 736 1.31 -17.20 12.92
N GLY A 737 1.92 -17.92 13.89
CA GLY A 737 3.35 -17.81 14.22
C GLY A 737 3.74 -16.57 15.02
N ILE A 738 2.77 -15.93 15.71
CA ILE A 738 3.00 -14.87 16.70
C ILE A 738 2.72 -15.45 18.09
N GLU A 739 3.66 -15.29 19.01
CA GLU A 739 3.49 -15.64 20.42
C GLU A 739 2.59 -14.62 21.12
N GLY A 740 1.70 -15.09 21.99
CA GLY A 740 0.80 -14.27 22.78
C GLY A 740 0.29 -14.99 24.01
N MET A 741 -0.54 -14.30 24.78
CA MET A 741 -1.17 -14.82 26.00
C MET A 741 -2.68 -14.94 25.78
N GLN A 742 -3.23 -16.11 26.11
CA GLN A 742 -4.67 -16.37 26.10
C GLN A 742 -5.24 -16.10 27.48
N TYR A 743 -6.28 -15.27 27.52
CA TYR A 743 -7.17 -15.05 28.64
C TYR A 743 -8.49 -15.76 28.36
N ALA A 744 -9.10 -16.36 29.37
CA ALA A 744 -10.33 -17.13 29.21
C ALA A 744 -11.29 -16.94 30.38
N SER A 745 -12.60 -17.07 30.13
CA SER A 745 -13.59 -17.08 31.20
C SER A 745 -13.38 -18.26 32.14
N ASN A 746 -13.62 -18.03 33.43
CA ASN A 746 -13.74 -19.06 34.46
C ASN A 746 -15.05 -18.84 35.24
N ASP A 747 -15.21 -19.54 36.36
CA ASP A 747 -16.38 -19.46 37.24
C ASP A 747 -16.61 -18.08 37.90
N SER A 748 -15.70 -17.11 37.74
CA SER A 748 -15.89 -15.73 38.24
C SER A 748 -16.66 -14.80 37.31
N ILE A 749 -16.82 -15.16 36.03
CA ILE A 749 -17.33 -14.24 34.99
C ILE A 749 -18.79 -13.83 35.22
N PHE A 750 -19.62 -14.77 35.68
CA PHE A 750 -21.05 -14.59 35.99
C PHE A 750 -21.39 -15.06 37.41
N ASP A 751 -20.43 -14.98 38.34
CA ASP A 751 -20.74 -15.11 39.76
C ASP A 751 -21.51 -13.89 40.27
N ASN A 752 -22.30 -14.10 41.30
CA ASN A 752 -23.22 -13.12 41.87
C ASN A 752 -22.94 -12.83 43.37
N GLY A 753 -21.70 -13.06 43.83
CA GLY A 753 -21.32 -12.92 45.23
C GLY A 753 -21.30 -14.24 46.01
N TYR A 754 -21.66 -15.36 45.36
CA TYR A 754 -21.66 -16.68 45.99
C TYR A 754 -20.23 -17.19 46.24
N ARG A 755 -19.38 -17.19 45.20
CA ARG A 755 -17.95 -17.54 45.30
C ARG A 755 -17.05 -16.31 45.44
N TYR A 756 -17.40 -15.20 44.78
CA TYR A 756 -16.56 -14.01 44.65
C TYR A 756 -17.28 -12.79 45.25
N PRO A 757 -17.02 -12.42 46.51
CA PRO A 757 -17.81 -11.41 47.24
C PRO A 757 -17.91 -10.03 46.56
N ASN A 758 -16.90 -9.63 45.78
CA ASN A 758 -16.92 -8.38 45.00
C ASN A 758 -17.89 -8.40 43.81
N LYS A 759 -18.44 -9.57 43.43
CA LYS A 759 -19.49 -9.71 42.42
C LYS A 759 -20.92 -9.65 43.00
N ALA A 760 -21.06 -9.48 44.32
CA ALA A 760 -22.37 -9.40 44.99
C ALA A 760 -23.27 -8.26 44.48
N CYS A 761 -22.69 -7.21 43.89
CA CYS A 761 -23.43 -6.09 43.30
C CYS A 761 -24.16 -6.40 41.97
N TYR A 762 -24.00 -7.60 41.40
CA TYR A 762 -24.84 -8.11 40.30
C TYR A 762 -26.13 -8.78 40.79
N CYS A 763 -26.25 -9.04 42.09
CA CYS A 763 -27.49 -9.44 42.77
C CYS A 763 -28.12 -8.17 43.38
N ASP A 764 -29.38 -7.85 43.04
CA ASP A 764 -30.01 -6.59 43.48
C ASP A 764 -30.45 -6.61 44.95
N GLU A 765 -30.89 -7.76 45.45
CA GLU A 765 -31.35 -7.92 46.83
C GLU A 765 -30.18 -8.25 47.78
N ILE A 766 -30.34 -7.91 49.06
CA ILE A 766 -29.35 -8.26 50.08
C ILE A 766 -29.30 -9.79 50.15
N ARG A 767 -28.08 -10.35 50.22
CA ARG A 767 -27.82 -11.79 50.23
C ARG A 767 -28.80 -12.52 51.16
N ASP A 768 -29.42 -13.57 50.61
CA ASP A 768 -30.42 -14.46 51.23
C ASP A 768 -31.91 -14.03 51.20
N GLU A 769 -32.35 -13.26 50.19
CA GLU A 769 -33.74 -13.32 49.68
C GLU A 769 -33.78 -13.16 48.12
N ASN A 770 -34.23 -14.20 47.40
CA ASN A 770 -34.57 -14.27 45.95
C ASN A 770 -33.50 -14.19 44.83
N CYS A 771 -32.20 -13.97 45.10
CA CYS A 771 -31.19 -14.13 44.02
C CYS A 771 -31.05 -15.59 43.57
N LEU A 772 -30.90 -15.79 42.25
CA LEU A 772 -30.72 -17.12 41.64
C LEU A 772 -29.35 -17.73 41.97
N PRO A 773 -29.13 -19.05 41.78
CA PRO A 773 -27.82 -19.68 41.88
C PRO A 773 -26.75 -19.04 40.97
N SER A 774 -25.47 -19.31 41.25
CA SER A 774 -24.36 -18.67 40.53
C SER A 774 -24.23 -19.18 39.09
N GLY A 775 -23.74 -18.32 38.18
CA GLY A 775 -23.46 -18.65 36.78
C GLY A 775 -24.29 -17.87 35.73
N ALA A 776 -25.27 -17.07 36.13
CA ALA A 776 -26.07 -16.23 35.23
C ALA A 776 -26.07 -14.76 35.67
N LEU A 777 -25.70 -13.86 34.75
CA LEU A 777 -25.79 -12.41 34.94
C LEU A 777 -27.18 -11.90 34.60
N ASN A 778 -27.84 -11.23 35.56
CA ASN A 778 -29.09 -10.53 35.34
C ASN A 778 -28.85 -9.26 34.49
N VAL A 779 -29.43 -9.20 33.29
CA VAL A 779 -29.36 -8.02 32.41
C VAL A 779 -30.72 -7.32 32.25
N SER A 780 -31.69 -7.62 33.11
CA SER A 780 -33.06 -7.07 32.99
C SER A 780 -33.11 -5.55 32.93
N SER A 781 -32.32 -4.88 33.78
CA SER A 781 -32.21 -3.42 33.84
C SER A 781 -31.47 -2.83 32.62
N CYS A 782 -30.65 -3.63 31.92
CA CYS A 782 -30.03 -3.29 30.64
C CYS A 782 -31.04 -3.37 29.47
N ARG A 783 -32.02 -4.27 29.59
CA ARG A 783 -32.94 -4.69 28.52
C ARG A 783 -34.40 -4.33 28.83
N PHE A 784 -34.62 -3.06 29.19
CA PHE A 784 -35.95 -2.44 29.34
C PHE A 784 -36.92 -3.16 30.29
N GLY A 785 -36.39 -3.91 31.27
CA GLY A 785 -37.20 -4.67 32.24
C GLY A 785 -37.61 -6.08 31.79
N ALA A 786 -37.22 -6.53 30.59
CA ALA A 786 -37.37 -7.92 30.19
C ALA A 786 -36.56 -8.85 31.12
N PRO A 787 -37.03 -10.06 31.47
CA PRO A 787 -36.34 -11.00 32.37
C PRO A 787 -35.15 -11.70 31.69
N ALA A 788 -34.26 -10.92 31.08
CA ALA A 788 -33.13 -11.39 30.29
C ALA A 788 -31.91 -11.65 31.19
N PHE A 789 -31.26 -12.78 30.95
CA PHE A 789 -30.06 -13.24 31.66
C PHE A 789 -29.01 -13.73 30.67
N VAL A 790 -27.75 -13.44 30.96
CA VAL A 790 -26.61 -13.88 30.14
C VAL A 790 -25.80 -14.94 30.88
N SER A 791 -25.39 -15.97 30.14
CA SER A 791 -24.56 -17.06 30.61
C SER A 791 -23.49 -17.43 29.57
N LEU A 792 -22.63 -18.39 29.90
CA LEU A 792 -21.89 -19.13 28.87
C LEU A 792 -22.84 -20.10 28.13
N PRO A 793 -22.52 -20.50 26.88
CA PRO A 793 -23.28 -21.49 26.13
C PRO A 793 -23.48 -22.82 26.85
N HIS A 794 -24.64 -23.44 26.62
CA HIS A 794 -25.08 -24.71 27.23
C HIS A 794 -25.03 -24.74 28.77
N PHE A 795 -25.10 -23.57 29.41
CA PHE A 795 -24.91 -23.41 30.86
C PHE A 795 -23.58 -23.93 31.40
N THR A 796 -22.53 -23.86 30.58
CA THR A 796 -21.14 -24.19 31.00
C THR A 796 -20.75 -23.40 32.24
N GLY A 797 -20.25 -24.09 33.27
CA GLY A 797 -19.76 -23.49 34.52
C GLY A 797 -20.85 -22.99 35.49
N MET A 798 -22.13 -23.18 35.19
CA MET A 798 -23.25 -22.76 36.04
C MET A 798 -23.61 -23.81 37.10
N ASP A 799 -24.44 -23.42 38.07
CA ASP A 799 -25.03 -24.35 39.03
C ASP A 799 -25.93 -25.41 38.33
N PRO A 800 -25.88 -26.70 38.71
CA PRO A 800 -26.73 -27.76 38.14
C PRO A 800 -28.24 -27.45 38.15
N TYR A 801 -28.70 -26.61 39.10
CA TYR A 801 -30.08 -26.10 39.19
C TYR A 801 -30.71 -25.68 37.86
N TYR A 802 -29.90 -25.13 36.95
CA TYR A 802 -30.36 -24.66 35.64
C TYR A 802 -30.43 -25.76 34.58
N ALA A 803 -29.42 -26.63 34.54
CA ALA A 803 -29.32 -27.69 33.54
C ALA A 803 -30.27 -28.86 33.85
N ASP A 804 -30.48 -29.19 35.13
CA ASP A 804 -31.33 -30.31 35.57
C ASP A 804 -32.81 -30.17 35.17
N LYS A 805 -33.24 -28.96 34.77
CA LYS A 805 -34.61 -28.66 34.29
C LYS A 805 -34.77 -28.76 32.77
N ILE A 806 -33.67 -28.90 32.01
CA ILE A 806 -33.66 -28.76 30.55
C ILE A 806 -32.85 -29.88 29.87
N ASP A 807 -33.57 -30.76 29.19
CA ASP A 807 -32.99 -31.79 28.32
C ASP A 807 -32.46 -31.18 27.01
N GLY A 808 -31.27 -31.61 26.59
CA GLY A 808 -30.67 -31.20 25.30
C GLY A 808 -29.48 -30.24 25.41
N LEU A 809 -29.11 -29.82 26.62
CA LEU A 809 -27.89 -29.06 26.88
C LEU A 809 -26.66 -29.97 27.00
N ASN A 810 -25.50 -29.49 26.56
CA ASN A 810 -24.24 -30.22 26.62
C ASN A 810 -23.08 -29.27 27.01
N PRO A 811 -22.90 -28.94 28.30
CA PRO A 811 -21.87 -28.01 28.75
C PRO A 811 -20.44 -28.54 28.52
N THR A 812 -19.56 -27.71 27.95
CA THR A 812 -18.15 -28.04 27.70
C THR A 812 -17.24 -26.82 27.82
N ASP A 813 -15.97 -27.02 28.17
CA ASP A 813 -14.97 -25.95 28.29
C ASP A 813 -14.64 -25.25 26.95
N GLU A 814 -15.10 -25.80 25.82
CA GLU A 814 -14.94 -25.15 24.51
C GLU A 814 -15.72 -23.85 24.42
N TYR A 815 -16.86 -23.75 25.12
CA TYR A 815 -17.75 -22.60 25.16
C TYR A 815 -17.28 -21.42 26.01
N ASN A 816 -16.12 -21.53 26.67
CA ASN A 816 -15.51 -20.40 27.39
C ASN A 816 -15.20 -19.23 26.44
N PHE A 817 -15.45 -18.00 26.88
CA PHE A 817 -14.97 -16.78 26.22
C PHE A 817 -13.45 -16.83 26.17
N LYS A 818 -12.83 -16.64 25.00
CA LYS A 818 -11.37 -16.64 24.84
C LYS A 818 -10.88 -15.37 24.14
N LEU A 819 -9.79 -14.79 24.64
CA LEU A 819 -9.13 -13.62 24.07
C LEU A 819 -7.61 -13.85 24.09
N ALA A 820 -6.97 -13.84 22.92
CA ALA A 820 -5.52 -13.95 22.78
C ALA A 820 -4.93 -12.59 22.40
N LEU A 821 -3.99 -12.08 23.20
CA LEU A 821 -3.29 -10.81 22.97
C LEU A 821 -1.79 -11.03 22.76
N GLU A 822 -1.20 -10.26 21.85
CA GLU A 822 0.26 -10.07 21.78
C GLU A 822 0.65 -8.98 22.79
N MET A 823 1.39 -9.34 23.84
CA MET A 823 1.57 -8.49 25.02
C MET A 823 2.48 -7.27 24.82
N TYR A 824 3.35 -7.25 23.80
CA TYR A 824 4.21 -6.10 23.51
C TYR A 824 3.52 -5.00 22.71
N THR A 825 2.47 -5.33 21.97
CA THR A 825 1.69 -4.40 21.12
C THR A 825 0.23 -4.27 21.51
N GLY A 826 -0.29 -5.07 22.45
CA GLY A 826 -1.71 -5.08 22.80
C GLY A 826 -2.62 -5.57 21.66
N MET A 827 -2.04 -6.15 20.60
CA MET A 827 -2.78 -6.53 19.41
C MET A 827 -3.59 -7.81 19.66
N PRO A 828 -4.91 -7.82 19.43
CA PRO A 828 -5.70 -9.05 19.49
C PRO A 828 -5.30 -9.98 18.33
N LEU A 829 -4.89 -11.20 18.69
CA LEU A 829 -4.53 -12.27 17.77
C LEU A 829 -5.75 -13.13 17.42
N MET A 830 -6.59 -13.38 18.42
CA MET A 830 -7.84 -14.14 18.31
C MET A 830 -8.81 -13.67 19.39
N VAL A 831 -10.07 -13.49 19.01
CA VAL A 831 -11.19 -13.22 19.92
C VAL A 831 -12.26 -14.25 19.60
N GLN A 832 -12.73 -14.97 20.62
CA GLN A 832 -13.88 -15.87 20.57
C GLN A 832 -14.79 -15.48 21.73
N ALA A 833 -15.58 -14.42 21.52
CA ALA A 833 -16.58 -14.00 22.49
C ALA A 833 -17.80 -14.91 22.37
N GLN A 834 -18.06 -15.70 23.40
CA GLN A 834 -19.10 -16.73 23.41
C GLN A 834 -20.06 -16.46 24.57
N LEU A 835 -21.32 -16.16 24.25
CA LEU A 835 -22.36 -15.80 25.22
C LEU A 835 -23.70 -16.40 24.83
N GLN A 836 -24.51 -16.73 25.83
CA GLN A 836 -25.88 -17.23 25.68
C GLN A 836 -26.88 -16.27 26.30
N ILE A 837 -27.98 -16.03 25.60
CA ILE A 837 -29.09 -15.20 26.04
C ILE A 837 -30.25 -16.11 26.45
N ASN A 838 -30.77 -15.85 27.64
CA ASN A 838 -31.78 -16.65 28.31
C ASN A 838 -32.91 -15.76 28.82
N LEU A 839 -34.11 -16.32 28.96
CA LEU A 839 -35.24 -15.67 29.62
C LEU A 839 -35.63 -16.43 30.87
N LEU A 840 -35.70 -15.73 32.00
CA LEU A 840 -36.22 -16.27 33.24
C LEU A 840 -37.76 -16.25 33.19
N VAL A 841 -38.37 -17.43 33.06
CA VAL A 841 -39.81 -17.62 33.19
C VAL A 841 -40.09 -18.08 34.62
N ARG A 842 -40.86 -17.30 35.38
CA ARG A 842 -41.34 -17.65 36.73
C ARG A 842 -42.85 -17.65 36.74
N HIS A 843 -43.47 -18.59 37.47
CA HIS A 843 -44.91 -18.61 37.64
C HIS A 843 -45.38 -17.37 38.42
N VAL A 844 -46.31 -16.61 37.84
CA VAL A 844 -46.90 -15.40 38.44
C VAL A 844 -48.36 -15.67 38.75
N SER A 845 -48.72 -15.61 40.04
CA SER A 845 -50.12 -15.76 40.45
C SER A 845 -51.02 -14.72 39.76
N GLY A 846 -52.12 -15.19 39.16
CA GLY A 846 -53.03 -14.40 38.33
C GLY A 846 -52.70 -14.37 36.83
N ILE A 847 -51.54 -14.88 36.39
CA ILE A 847 -51.13 -14.89 34.97
C ILE A 847 -50.97 -16.32 34.47
N THR A 848 -52.10 -16.95 34.14
CA THR A 848 -52.15 -18.36 33.70
C THR A 848 -51.39 -18.62 32.40
N LEU A 849 -51.36 -17.67 31.45
CA LEU A 849 -50.66 -17.84 30.17
C LEU A 849 -49.15 -18.08 30.35
N ASN A 850 -48.53 -17.37 31.30
CA ASN A 850 -47.10 -17.45 31.59
C ASN A 850 -46.73 -18.69 32.45
N ASN A 851 -47.71 -19.31 33.12
CA ASN A 851 -47.48 -20.40 34.08
C ASN A 851 -47.60 -21.79 33.43
N GLN A 852 -47.28 -21.88 32.14
CA GLN A 852 -47.42 -23.10 31.34
C GLN A 852 -46.18 -24.01 31.38
N LEU A 853 -45.02 -23.52 31.85
CA LEU A 853 -43.85 -24.38 32.02
C LEU A 853 -44.02 -25.34 33.21
N PRO A 854 -43.44 -26.56 33.14
CA PRO A 854 -43.60 -27.59 34.17
C PRO A 854 -43.10 -27.15 35.56
N ASP A 855 -41.91 -26.57 35.62
CA ASP A 855 -41.34 -25.99 36.83
C ASP A 855 -41.83 -24.57 37.08
N ALA A 856 -41.93 -24.21 38.37
CA ALA A 856 -42.34 -22.87 38.80
C ALA A 856 -41.34 -21.76 38.42
N ASP A 857 -40.09 -22.11 38.14
CA ASP A 857 -39.07 -21.22 37.60
C ASP A 857 -38.10 -21.95 36.66
N VAL A 858 -37.92 -21.42 35.45
CA VAL A 858 -36.99 -21.97 34.45
C VAL A 858 -36.21 -20.82 33.82
N LEU A 859 -34.90 -20.99 33.69
CA LEU A 859 -34.06 -20.13 32.87
C LEU A 859 -34.03 -20.73 31.47
N VAL A 860 -34.89 -20.27 30.56
CA VAL A 860 -35.02 -20.87 29.23
C VAL A 860 -33.95 -20.29 28.30
N PRO A 861 -33.09 -21.13 27.69
CA PRO A 861 -32.10 -20.67 26.74
C PRO A 861 -32.78 -20.34 25.41
N MET A 862 -32.51 -19.14 24.88
CA MET A 862 -33.16 -18.65 23.66
C MET A 862 -32.26 -18.89 22.45
N PHE A 863 -31.02 -18.41 22.54
CA PHE A 863 -29.95 -18.67 21.59
C PHE A 863 -28.60 -18.36 22.26
N TRP A 864 -27.53 -18.92 21.71
CA TRP A 864 -26.18 -18.46 22.00
C TRP A 864 -25.49 -17.98 20.73
N PHE A 865 -24.44 -17.20 20.90
CA PHE A 865 -23.66 -16.70 19.78
C PHE A 865 -22.16 -16.78 20.04
N ARG A 866 -21.42 -16.93 18.95
CA ARG A 866 -19.97 -16.82 18.88
C ARG A 866 -19.61 -15.67 17.96
N GLN A 867 -19.01 -14.63 18.52
CA GLN A 867 -18.38 -13.57 17.75
C GLN A 867 -16.89 -13.89 17.64
N GLU A 868 -16.44 -14.29 16.44
CA GLU A 868 -15.06 -14.69 16.17
C GLU A 868 -14.32 -13.67 15.30
N VAL A 869 -13.11 -13.32 15.76
CA VAL A 869 -12.14 -12.51 15.03
C VAL A 869 -10.78 -13.21 15.13
N ARG A 870 -10.12 -13.46 14.01
CA ARG A 870 -8.79 -14.07 13.97
C ARG A 870 -7.89 -13.28 13.03
N ILE A 871 -6.64 -13.07 13.43
CA ILE A 871 -5.68 -12.36 12.58
C ILE A 871 -5.44 -13.10 11.25
N ASP A 872 -5.59 -12.38 10.13
CA ASP A 872 -5.28 -12.90 8.80
C ASP A 872 -3.76 -12.90 8.53
N GLU A 873 -3.28 -13.87 7.75
CA GLU A 873 -1.86 -14.10 7.44
C GLU A 873 -1.17 -12.86 6.84
N ASN A 874 -1.88 -11.97 6.13
CA ASN A 874 -1.28 -10.75 5.62
C ASN A 874 -0.93 -9.75 6.74
N TYR A 875 -1.79 -9.63 7.76
CA TYR A 875 -1.55 -8.81 8.95
C TYR A 875 -0.58 -9.50 9.89
N ALA A 876 -0.70 -10.81 10.09
CA ALA A 876 0.22 -11.60 10.90
C ALA A 876 1.66 -11.52 10.36
N ARG A 877 1.86 -11.49 9.04
CA ARG A 877 3.20 -11.27 8.43
C ARG A 877 3.77 -9.89 8.72
N LEU A 878 2.93 -8.84 8.73
CA LEU A 878 3.36 -7.48 9.07
C LEU A 878 3.72 -7.37 10.55
N ALA A 879 2.89 -7.94 11.44
CA ALA A 879 3.15 -8.01 12.87
C ALA A 879 4.42 -8.81 13.17
N ARG A 880 4.59 -10.01 12.60
CA ARG A 880 5.83 -10.80 12.71
C ARG A 880 7.06 -10.01 12.24
N PHE A 881 6.97 -9.23 11.16
CA PHE A 881 8.09 -8.38 10.74
C PHE A 881 8.42 -7.30 11.78
N ALA A 882 7.41 -6.63 12.36
CA ALA A 882 7.60 -5.60 13.38
C ALA A 882 8.16 -6.16 14.71
N LEU A 883 7.67 -7.32 15.15
CA LEU A 883 8.15 -8.03 16.34
C LEU A 883 9.56 -8.58 16.11
N ASN A 884 9.83 -9.23 14.98
CA ASN A 884 11.18 -9.70 14.64
C ASN A 884 12.18 -8.54 14.55
N LEU A 885 11.77 -7.33 14.13
CA LEU A 885 12.63 -6.14 14.13
C LEU A 885 13.08 -5.78 15.55
N ARG A 886 12.17 -5.81 16.54
CA ARG A 886 12.48 -5.55 17.95
C ARG A 886 13.62 -6.44 18.44
N ASP A 887 13.52 -7.74 18.18
CA ASP A 887 14.41 -8.74 18.77
C ASP A 887 15.68 -8.96 17.92
N SER A 888 15.60 -8.76 16.60
CA SER A 888 16.74 -8.96 15.68
C SER A 888 17.71 -7.77 15.63
N MET A 889 17.21 -6.53 15.78
CA MET A 889 18.06 -5.33 15.66
C MET A 889 19.21 -5.24 16.70
N PRO A 890 19.04 -5.64 17.97
CA PRO A 890 20.15 -5.75 18.92
C PRO A 890 21.31 -6.61 18.40
N TYR A 891 21.04 -7.75 17.76
CA TYR A 891 22.09 -8.59 17.15
C TYR A 891 22.80 -7.88 15.99
N GLY A 892 22.07 -7.08 15.19
CA GLY A 892 22.66 -6.19 14.19
C GLY A 892 23.61 -5.15 14.80
N PHE A 893 23.23 -4.53 15.93
CA PHE A 893 24.09 -3.58 16.63
C PHE A 893 25.29 -4.28 17.32
N TYR A 894 25.12 -5.47 17.90
CA TYR A 894 26.23 -6.28 18.41
C TYR A 894 27.23 -6.60 17.29
N ALA A 895 26.75 -7.04 16.12
CA ALA A 895 27.61 -7.27 14.95
C ALA A 895 28.34 -5.99 14.51
N LEU A 896 27.67 -4.83 14.52
CA LEU A 896 28.30 -3.53 14.22
C LEU A 896 29.41 -3.19 15.23
N THR A 897 29.20 -3.40 16.54
CA THR A 897 30.25 -3.19 17.54
C THR A 897 31.43 -4.15 17.36
N ALA A 898 31.18 -5.43 17.05
CA ALA A 898 32.22 -6.43 16.81
C ALA A 898 33.07 -6.09 15.57
N ILE A 899 32.44 -5.62 14.49
CA ILE A 899 33.13 -5.09 13.30
C ILE A 899 33.95 -3.85 13.69
N GLY A 900 33.41 -2.94 14.50
CA GLY A 900 34.13 -1.77 15.01
C GLY A 900 35.38 -2.13 15.82
N ILE A 901 35.28 -3.11 16.72
CA ILE A 901 36.42 -3.65 17.51
C ILE A 901 37.45 -4.27 16.56
N LEU A 902 37.03 -5.07 15.58
CA LEU A 902 37.93 -5.68 14.61
C LEU A 902 38.70 -4.61 13.80
N LEU A 903 38.03 -3.56 13.34
CA LEU A 903 38.65 -2.44 12.62
C LEU A 903 39.65 -1.67 13.50
N LEU A 904 39.34 -1.48 14.79
CA LEU A 904 40.27 -0.89 15.76
C LEU A 904 41.50 -1.77 15.97
N VAL A 905 41.33 -3.08 16.23
CA VAL A 905 42.44 -4.02 16.42
C VAL A 905 43.34 -4.08 15.19
N VAL A 906 42.76 -4.19 13.99
CA VAL A 906 43.50 -4.16 12.72
C VAL A 906 44.25 -2.83 12.56
N GLY A 907 43.60 -1.69 12.86
CA GLY A 907 44.22 -0.37 12.85
C GLY A 907 45.43 -0.26 13.80
N ILE A 908 45.29 -0.74 15.04
CA ILE A 908 46.35 -0.78 16.06
C ILE A 908 47.50 -1.68 15.63
N VAL A 909 47.22 -2.88 15.08
CA VAL A 909 48.28 -3.79 14.57
C VAL A 909 49.07 -3.17 13.43
N PHE A 910 48.41 -2.46 12.50
CA PHE A 910 49.12 -1.71 11.45
C PHE A 910 49.93 -0.53 12.01
N LEU A 911 49.45 0.15 13.04
CA LEU A 911 50.18 1.23 13.72
C LEU A 911 51.43 0.69 14.45
N MET A 912 51.28 -0.39 15.21
CA MET A 912 52.37 -1.09 15.91
C MET A 912 53.46 -1.58 14.93
N ARG A 913 53.05 -2.23 13.82
CA ARG A 913 53.98 -2.66 12.75
C ARG A 913 54.73 -1.50 12.09
N LYS A 914 54.15 -0.29 12.08
CA LYS A 914 54.82 0.92 11.58
C LYS A 914 55.82 1.46 12.61
N LEU A 915 55.45 1.52 13.89
CA LEU A 915 56.34 1.97 14.97
C LEU A 915 57.59 1.07 15.08
N LEU A 916 57.40 -0.26 15.04
CA LEU A 916 58.49 -1.25 15.05
C LEU A 916 59.40 -1.22 13.80
N LYS A 917 58.99 -0.56 12.71
CA LYS A 917 59.79 -0.35 11.50
C LYS A 917 60.32 1.09 11.36
N SER A 918 60.17 1.91 12.39
CA SER A 918 60.73 3.26 12.43
C SER A 918 62.26 3.19 12.59
N PRO A 919 63.05 3.94 11.80
CA PRO A 919 64.51 3.94 11.92
C PRO A 919 65.05 4.56 13.21
N ALA A 920 64.19 5.08 14.09
CA ALA A 920 64.55 5.60 15.41
C ALA A 920 64.76 4.51 16.50
N THR A 921 64.70 3.23 16.14
CA THR A 921 64.79 2.09 17.06
C THR A 921 65.84 1.04 16.68
N ALA A 922 66.85 1.44 15.88
CA ALA A 922 68.07 0.65 15.74
C ALA A 922 69.00 0.94 16.94
N PRO A 923 69.41 -0.07 17.74
CA PRO A 923 70.35 0.17 18.84
C PRO A 923 71.73 0.53 18.29
N ILE A 924 72.30 1.59 18.86
CA ILE A 924 73.65 2.07 18.57
C ILE A 924 74.65 1.05 19.12
N LEU A 925 75.28 0.28 18.24
CA LEU A 925 76.41 -0.60 18.55
C LEU A 925 77.51 -0.39 17.51
N ASN A 926 78.24 0.72 17.65
CA ASN A 926 79.66 0.84 17.33
C ASN A 926 80.20 2.14 17.95
N GLU A 927 81.52 2.14 18.22
CA GLU A 927 82.32 3.25 18.77
C GLU A 927 82.09 3.61 20.26
N THR A 928 82.86 2.95 21.14
CA THR A 928 83.76 3.61 22.12
C THR A 928 84.56 2.57 22.93
N SER A 929 85.81 2.30 22.54
CA SER A 929 86.83 1.65 23.40
C SER A 929 88.25 1.77 22.81
N VAL A 930 88.85 2.96 22.93
CA VAL A 930 90.30 3.20 22.80
C VAL A 930 90.66 4.25 23.86
N SER A 931 91.89 4.23 24.39
CA SER A 931 92.37 4.79 25.69
C SER A 931 91.86 3.99 26.90
N ASP A 932 92.68 3.50 27.85
CA ASP A 932 94.15 3.49 28.10
C ASP A 932 94.52 2.20 28.91
N GLU A 933 95.76 1.74 29.14
CA GLU A 933 97.14 2.18 28.82
C GLU A 933 98.12 0.95 28.74
N THR A 934 99.43 1.16 28.57
CA THR A 934 100.61 0.30 28.97
C THR A 934 100.49 -1.24 28.88
N GLN A 935 101.32 -1.97 28.11
CA GLN A 935 102.79 -2.06 28.26
C GLN A 935 103.45 -2.71 27.02
#